data_AF-A0A7X8AZ85-F1
#
_entry.id   AF-A0A7X8AZ85-F1
#
_cell.length_a   1.000
_cell.length_b   1.000
_cell.length_c   1.000
_cell.angle_alpha   90.00
_cell.angle_beta   90.00
_cell.angle_gamma   90.00
#
_symmetry.space_group_name_H-M   'P 1'
#
loop_
_entity.id
_entity.type
_entity.pdbx_description
1 polymer ?
#
loop_
_entity_poly.entity_id
_entity_poly.type
_entity_poly.pdbx_seq_one_letter_code
_entity_poly.pdbx_strand_id
1 'polypeptide(L)'
;MHRFLATIIWGLGFVVVSLFTVYGKASAEEMTILFTHDLHDNLYPHKIEENGKIVTVGGYARLATAIEEERNKHEQTILVDAGDFSMGTLFQTIFSRHSPTLRLMGELGYDAVTLGNHEFDFRAAGLADSLMAATRHGDKLPDLVASNIVYPVDEDGKMSVDVAYLEKAMGVYGAKEYVIVDKGGIKVGIFGLMGKDADSNAPMSGVEFTDIIEAAQEMVAKLKEEDVDLIVALSHSGTNEKDKKNSEDEVLAEKVPEIDVIVSGHTHTFLYEPIVVGDTVIGSTGEYGQNLGVMTLKQNERGRWDLVTYELKRIDDSIAPDEKIAAQIDAYKQLVQEEYLDHFDLAFDQVLGYIPFHITDFSTMSERHAEDPLGNLIGDAYMAIVEENDDENADPVTAAVVPVGTIRNTFYEGEITVSDVFNVSSLGIGPDKISGYPLVEVYLTGKELKTIAEVDASVSPLMPSAQLYIAGLSYTFNPNRLIFNKVTDVKIQRRDGTTEEIDDNKLYRVVAGLYSGQMLPVVSEKSFGLLKLEPKKKDGTPITDFEEHIIYMNDGTNREIKEWYAIAAYISSFPIGDKWPEVPDYYNTLHDRKVVDDSKNIVSLLKKPNGIAWTVYGIVAFAIALVVFIVRAIIRRKKKKQIIDKENVV
;
A
#
# COMPACT_ATOMS: atom_id res chain seq x y z
N MET A 1 -64.00 -82.58 -0.75
CA MET A 1 -63.61 -83.63 0.22
C MET A 1 -63.11 -82.90 1.46
N HIS A 2 -63.82 -83.09 2.58
CA HIS A 2 -63.60 -82.71 3.99
C HIS A 2 -62.57 -81.59 4.34
N ARG A 3 -62.98 -80.44 4.89
CA ARG A 3 -63.48 -80.11 6.26
C ARG A 3 -62.41 -80.17 7.38
N PHE A 4 -62.46 -79.13 8.23
CA PHE A 4 -62.01 -78.94 9.63
C PHE A 4 -60.78 -78.03 9.86
N LEU A 5 -60.96 -76.74 10.22
CA LEU A 5 -61.19 -76.11 11.55
C LEU A 5 -60.02 -76.24 12.56
N ALA A 6 -59.33 -75.13 12.84
CA ALA A 6 -59.33 -74.36 14.13
C ALA A 6 -58.19 -74.83 15.07
N THR A 7 -57.48 -74.06 15.91
CA THR A 7 -57.70 -72.83 16.72
C THR A 7 -56.31 -72.48 17.33
N ILE A 8 -55.74 -71.27 17.18
CA ILE A 8 -55.63 -70.19 18.21
C ILE A 8 -54.39 -70.19 19.17
N ILE A 9 -53.87 -68.96 19.38
CA ILE A 9 -53.07 -68.38 20.51
C ILE A 9 -51.53 -68.32 20.41
N TRP A 10 -51.08 -67.15 19.95
CA TRP A 10 -50.23 -66.16 20.63
C TRP A 10 -48.95 -66.64 21.36
N GLY A 11 -47.81 -66.27 20.78
CA GLY A 11 -46.56 -66.02 21.49
C GLY A 11 -45.88 -64.81 20.86
N LEU A 12 -46.01 -63.64 21.49
CA LEU A 12 -45.16 -62.47 21.24
C LEU A 12 -43.70 -62.88 21.43
N GLY A 13 -42.97 -63.04 20.33
CA GLY A 13 -41.52 -63.14 20.30
C GLY A 13 -40.95 -61.82 19.85
N PHE A 14 -40.47 -61.04 20.81
CA PHE A 14 -39.63 -59.86 20.64
C PHE A 14 -38.53 -60.13 19.59
N VAL A 15 -38.68 -59.61 18.37
CA VAL A 15 -37.56 -59.46 17.45
C VAL A 15 -36.83 -58.20 17.90
N VAL A 16 -35.81 -58.40 18.72
CA VAL A 16 -34.79 -57.38 18.99
C VAL A 16 -34.08 -57.15 17.66
N VAL A 17 -34.52 -56.12 16.93
CA VAL A 17 -33.72 -55.50 15.88
C VAL A 17 -32.57 -54.83 16.61
N SER A 18 -31.43 -55.52 16.66
CA SER A 18 -30.15 -54.90 17.02
C SER A 18 -29.84 -53.85 15.95
N LEU A 19 -30.30 -52.63 16.20
CA LEU A 19 -29.72 -51.41 15.66
C LEU A 19 -28.25 -51.39 16.09
N PHE A 20 -27.38 -51.95 15.26
CA PHE A 20 -26.00 -51.51 15.24
C PHE A 20 -26.01 -50.10 14.67
N THR A 21 -26.22 -49.12 15.54
CA THR A 21 -25.70 -47.77 15.32
C THR A 21 -24.19 -47.93 15.23
N VAL A 22 -23.69 -48.08 14.01
CA VAL A 22 -22.30 -47.75 13.72
C VAL A 22 -22.23 -46.25 13.96
N TYR A 23 -21.90 -45.86 15.19
CA TYR A 23 -21.19 -44.61 15.41
C TYR A 23 -19.88 -44.80 14.65
N GLY A 24 -19.89 -44.46 13.37
CA GLY A 24 -18.66 -44.08 12.71
C GLY A 24 -18.10 -42.98 13.59
N LYS A 25 -16.93 -43.22 14.19
CA LYS A 25 -16.08 -42.13 14.62
C LYS A 25 -15.95 -41.28 13.37
N ALA A 26 -16.61 -40.12 13.32
CA ALA A 26 -16.38 -39.14 12.28
C ALA A 26 -14.86 -39.00 12.22
N SER A 27 -14.28 -39.23 11.05
CA SER A 27 -12.90 -38.83 10.81
C SER A 27 -12.84 -37.37 11.24
N ALA A 28 -11.95 -37.02 12.17
CA ALA A 28 -11.84 -35.65 12.66
C ALA A 28 -11.79 -34.71 11.46
N GLU A 29 -12.82 -33.87 11.34
CA GLU A 29 -13.13 -33.12 10.13
C GLU A 29 -12.03 -32.09 9.91
N GLU A 30 -11.38 -32.16 8.75
CA GLU A 30 -10.33 -31.24 8.35
C GLU A 30 -10.94 -30.14 7.50
N MET A 31 -10.60 -28.89 7.79
CA MET A 31 -11.00 -27.72 7.01
C MET A 31 -9.76 -27.14 6.34
N THR A 32 -9.83 -26.90 5.03
CA THR A 32 -8.77 -26.21 4.30
C THR A 32 -9.22 -24.79 3.98
N ILE A 33 -8.40 -23.82 4.35
CA ILE A 33 -8.58 -22.41 4.01
C ILE A 33 -7.57 -22.09 2.92
N LEU A 34 -8.10 -21.77 1.74
CA LEU A 34 -7.36 -21.13 0.67
C LEU A 34 -7.48 -19.62 0.87
N PHE A 35 -6.38 -18.89 0.78
CA PHE A 35 -6.43 -17.45 1.06
C PHE A 35 -5.47 -16.64 0.19
N THR A 36 -5.86 -15.40 -0.03
CA THR A 36 -5.08 -14.34 -0.68
C THR A 36 -5.28 -13.01 0.05
N HIS A 37 -4.50 -12.01 -0.31
CA HIS A 37 -4.70 -10.60 0.00
C HIS A 37 -3.80 -9.77 -0.93
N ASP A 38 -4.02 -8.46 -0.97
CA ASP A 38 -3.15 -7.52 -1.69
C ASP A 38 -2.92 -7.93 -3.15
N LEU A 39 -4.00 -8.33 -3.83
CA LEU A 39 -3.91 -8.74 -5.24
C LEU A 39 -3.66 -7.55 -6.17
N HIS A 40 -4.05 -6.33 -5.77
CA HIS A 40 -3.76 -5.05 -6.45
C HIS A 40 -3.98 -5.10 -7.97
N ASP A 41 -5.13 -5.63 -8.41
CA ASP A 41 -5.50 -5.75 -9.82
C ASP A 41 -4.46 -6.46 -10.72
N ASN A 42 -3.58 -7.31 -10.17
CA ASN A 42 -2.61 -8.10 -10.94
C ASN A 42 -3.29 -9.29 -11.65
N LEU A 43 -4.25 -8.97 -12.53
CA LEU A 43 -5.04 -9.96 -13.27
C LEU A 43 -4.17 -10.74 -14.26
N TYR A 44 -3.20 -10.07 -14.89
CA TYR A 44 -2.18 -10.71 -15.72
C TYR A 44 -0.94 -11.08 -14.89
N PRO A 45 -0.18 -12.10 -15.33
CA PRO A 45 1.15 -12.35 -14.78
C PRO A 45 2.08 -11.16 -14.97
N HIS A 46 2.95 -10.91 -13.99
CA HIS A 46 3.91 -9.80 -14.01
C HIS A 46 5.33 -10.31 -13.73
N LYS A 47 6.31 -9.48 -14.03
CA LYS A 47 7.72 -9.77 -13.79
C LYS A 47 8.15 -9.30 -12.41
N ILE A 48 9.00 -10.08 -11.76
CA ILE A 48 9.72 -9.69 -10.55
C ILE A 48 11.20 -10.04 -10.67
N GLU A 49 12.07 -9.35 -9.93
CA GLU A 49 13.42 -9.85 -9.68
C GLU A 49 13.44 -10.78 -8.47
N GLU A 50 13.90 -12.02 -8.67
CA GLU A 50 14.08 -13.00 -7.61
C GLU A 50 15.47 -13.65 -7.75
N ASN A 51 16.31 -13.52 -6.71
CA ASN A 51 17.66 -14.09 -6.70
C ASN A 51 18.55 -13.67 -7.90
N GLY A 52 18.43 -12.41 -8.34
CA GLY A 52 19.18 -11.88 -9.49
C GLY A 52 18.68 -12.37 -10.85
N LYS A 53 17.46 -12.88 -10.93
CA LYS A 53 16.82 -13.33 -12.17
C LYS A 53 15.43 -12.73 -12.29
N ILE A 54 15.05 -12.40 -13.52
CA ILE A 54 13.69 -11.98 -13.82
C ILE A 54 12.83 -13.22 -14.04
N VAL A 55 11.76 -13.35 -13.25
CA VAL A 55 10.78 -14.45 -13.35
C VAL A 55 9.37 -13.87 -13.53
N THR A 56 8.43 -14.68 -14.03
CA THR A 56 7.05 -14.25 -14.27
C THR A 56 6.08 -14.98 -13.37
N VAL A 57 5.31 -14.22 -12.58
CA VAL A 57 4.54 -14.72 -11.44
C VAL A 57 3.13 -14.13 -11.43
N GLY A 58 2.25 -14.72 -10.63
CA GLY A 58 0.88 -14.26 -10.44
C GLY A 58 -0.02 -14.45 -11.66
N GLY A 59 -1.11 -13.66 -11.69
CA GLY A 59 -2.15 -13.71 -12.70
C GLY A 59 -3.35 -14.58 -12.29
N TYR A 60 -4.55 -14.01 -12.41
CA TYR A 60 -5.80 -14.60 -11.92
C TYR A 60 -6.17 -15.89 -12.64
N ALA A 61 -5.82 -16.02 -13.92
CA ALA A 61 -6.07 -17.25 -14.67
C ALA A 61 -5.24 -18.43 -14.14
N ARG A 62 -3.99 -18.20 -13.71
CA ARG A 62 -3.15 -19.25 -13.09
C ARG A 62 -3.60 -19.52 -11.65
N LEU A 63 -3.97 -18.47 -10.92
CA LEU A 63 -4.54 -18.58 -9.59
C LEU A 63 -5.82 -19.45 -9.61
N ALA A 64 -6.69 -19.26 -10.60
CA ALA A 64 -7.90 -20.08 -10.77
C ALA A 64 -7.58 -21.57 -10.94
N THR A 65 -6.60 -21.93 -11.77
CA THR A 65 -6.13 -23.31 -11.89
C THR A 65 -5.59 -23.84 -10.57
N ALA A 66 -4.76 -23.07 -9.87
CA ALA A 66 -4.20 -23.46 -8.58
C ALA A 66 -5.27 -23.71 -7.51
N ILE A 67 -6.28 -22.84 -7.43
CA ILE A 67 -7.42 -22.97 -6.53
C ILE A 67 -8.17 -24.28 -6.83
N GLU A 68 -8.43 -24.57 -8.10
CA GLU A 68 -9.14 -25.78 -8.49
C GLU A 68 -8.32 -27.04 -8.20
N GLU A 69 -7.00 -27.01 -8.39
CA GLU A 69 -6.12 -28.11 -7.99
C GLU A 69 -6.19 -28.40 -6.49
N GLU A 70 -6.21 -27.37 -5.64
CA GLU A 70 -6.32 -27.57 -4.18
C GLU A 70 -7.73 -28.03 -3.77
N ARG A 71 -8.80 -27.48 -4.37
CA ARG A 71 -10.17 -27.97 -4.15
C ARG A 71 -10.35 -29.44 -4.51
N ASN A 72 -9.63 -29.94 -5.51
CA ASN A 72 -9.68 -31.36 -5.88
C ASN A 72 -8.90 -32.27 -4.90
N LYS A 73 -8.00 -31.72 -4.08
CA LYS A 73 -7.26 -32.46 -3.05
C LYS A 73 -7.98 -32.45 -1.70
N HIS A 74 -8.75 -31.40 -1.41
CA HIS A 74 -9.34 -31.15 -0.10
C HIS A 74 -10.87 -31.07 -0.18
N GLU A 75 -11.57 -32.02 0.46
CA GLU A 75 -13.03 -32.11 0.40
C GLU A 75 -13.74 -30.88 0.98
N GLN A 76 -13.29 -30.40 2.14
CA GLN A 76 -13.83 -29.21 2.80
C GLN A 76 -12.88 -28.04 2.62
N THR A 77 -13.28 -27.11 1.74
CA THR A 77 -12.45 -25.96 1.38
C THR A 77 -13.29 -24.68 1.39
N ILE A 78 -12.73 -23.63 2.00
CA ILE A 78 -13.17 -22.24 1.80
C ILE A 78 -12.06 -21.45 1.09
N LEU A 79 -12.44 -20.43 0.32
CA LEU A 79 -11.53 -19.48 -0.32
C LEU A 79 -11.86 -18.06 0.15
N VAL A 80 -10.88 -17.36 0.72
CA VAL A 80 -11.08 -16.03 1.32
C VAL A 80 -10.01 -15.02 0.92
N ASP A 81 -10.33 -13.72 0.99
CA ASP A 81 -9.38 -12.64 0.71
C ASP A 81 -9.37 -11.56 1.80
N ALA A 82 -8.19 -11.11 2.20
CA ALA A 82 -8.03 -10.10 3.25
C ALA A 82 -7.90 -8.64 2.75
N GLY A 83 -8.43 -8.29 1.58
CA GLY A 83 -8.55 -6.90 1.10
C GLY A 83 -7.38 -6.45 0.21
N ASP A 84 -7.49 -5.22 -0.31
CA ASP A 84 -6.62 -4.67 -1.36
C ASP A 84 -6.56 -5.56 -2.61
N PHE A 85 -7.73 -6.04 -3.02
CA PHE A 85 -7.83 -6.79 -4.28
C PHE A 85 -7.78 -5.86 -5.49
N SER A 86 -8.10 -4.57 -5.32
CA SER A 86 -8.12 -3.56 -6.39
C SER A 86 -6.98 -2.55 -6.29
N MET A 87 -6.83 -1.74 -7.35
CA MET A 87 -5.79 -0.71 -7.56
C MET A 87 -4.40 -1.25 -7.87
N GLY A 88 -3.63 -0.54 -8.68
CA GLY A 88 -2.22 -0.87 -8.95
C GLY A 88 -1.89 -1.14 -10.42
N THR A 89 -2.84 -1.67 -11.20
CA THR A 89 -2.69 -1.87 -12.66
C THR A 89 -3.74 -1.12 -13.46
N LEU A 90 -3.61 -1.10 -14.79
CA LEU A 90 -4.58 -0.47 -15.70
C LEU A 90 -6.03 -0.94 -15.50
N PHE A 91 -6.28 -2.13 -14.94
CA PHE A 91 -7.64 -2.61 -14.66
C PHE A 91 -8.37 -1.75 -13.61
N GLN A 92 -7.65 -1.03 -12.76
CA GLN A 92 -8.27 -0.11 -11.80
C GLN A 92 -9.06 1.02 -12.49
N THR A 93 -8.72 1.36 -13.74
CA THR A 93 -9.36 2.44 -14.50
C THR A 93 -10.84 2.16 -14.78
N ILE A 94 -11.24 0.89 -14.72
CA ILE A 94 -12.64 0.45 -14.88
C ILE A 94 -13.28 0.04 -13.54
N PHE A 95 -12.60 0.21 -12.41
CA PHE A 95 -13.05 -0.22 -11.08
C PHE A 95 -14.48 0.25 -10.76
N SER A 96 -14.71 1.56 -10.75
CA SER A 96 -16.01 2.14 -10.37
C SER A 96 -17.13 1.81 -11.36
N ARG A 97 -16.80 1.42 -12.60
CA ARG A 97 -17.80 1.25 -13.67
C ARG A 97 -18.16 -0.21 -13.91
N HIS A 98 -17.19 -1.11 -13.72
CA HIS A 98 -17.30 -2.52 -14.11
C HIS A 98 -16.95 -3.50 -12.99
N SER A 99 -16.30 -3.05 -11.91
CA SER A 99 -15.87 -3.85 -10.76
C SER A 99 -15.24 -5.21 -11.16
N PRO A 100 -14.19 -5.20 -12.01
CA PRO A 100 -13.69 -6.42 -12.64
C PRO A 100 -13.25 -7.46 -11.60
N THR A 101 -12.59 -7.01 -10.53
CA THR A 101 -11.94 -7.90 -9.56
C THR A 101 -12.94 -8.62 -8.67
N LEU A 102 -13.95 -7.94 -8.11
CA LEU A 102 -15.02 -8.60 -7.34
C LEU A 102 -15.78 -9.64 -8.18
N ARG A 103 -16.03 -9.33 -9.45
CA ARG A 103 -16.70 -10.23 -10.38
C ARG A 103 -15.84 -11.45 -10.71
N LEU A 104 -14.54 -11.27 -10.93
CA LEU A 104 -13.59 -12.38 -11.11
C LEU A 104 -13.50 -13.24 -9.84
N MET A 105 -13.40 -12.64 -8.66
CA MET A 105 -13.35 -13.37 -7.40
C MET A 105 -14.62 -14.20 -7.17
N GLY A 106 -15.78 -13.68 -7.56
CA GLY A 106 -17.03 -14.44 -7.54
C GLY A 106 -17.02 -15.65 -8.48
N GLU A 107 -16.45 -15.51 -9.67
CA GLU A 107 -16.25 -16.61 -10.63
C GLU A 107 -15.21 -17.64 -10.15
N LEU A 108 -14.13 -17.20 -9.51
CA LEU A 108 -13.14 -18.06 -8.83
C LEU A 108 -13.75 -18.78 -7.61
N GLY A 109 -14.90 -18.30 -7.13
CA GLY A 109 -15.65 -18.90 -6.04
C GLY A 109 -15.09 -18.56 -4.67
N TYR A 110 -14.59 -17.33 -4.48
CA TYR A 110 -14.33 -16.80 -3.14
C TYR A 110 -15.62 -16.86 -2.32
N ASP A 111 -15.51 -17.42 -1.11
CA ASP A 111 -16.61 -17.51 -0.15
C ASP A 111 -16.79 -16.17 0.56
N ALA A 112 -15.71 -15.49 0.97
CA ALA A 112 -15.76 -14.18 1.60
C ALA A 112 -14.53 -13.32 1.29
N VAL A 113 -14.72 -12.00 1.22
CA VAL A 113 -13.65 -10.99 1.08
C VAL A 113 -13.90 -9.85 2.06
N THR A 114 -12.84 -9.14 2.47
CA THR A 114 -12.95 -7.85 3.19
C THR A 114 -12.46 -6.69 2.33
N LEU A 115 -12.63 -5.46 2.82
CA LEU A 115 -12.04 -4.26 2.22
C LEU A 115 -10.65 -4.02 2.81
N GLY A 116 -9.72 -3.58 1.97
CA GLY A 116 -8.47 -2.92 2.33
C GLY A 116 -8.51 -1.42 2.07
N ASN A 117 -7.39 -0.74 2.30
CA ASN A 117 -7.34 0.72 2.17
C ASN A 117 -7.45 1.18 0.71
N HIS A 118 -6.96 0.38 -0.24
CA HIS A 118 -6.95 0.74 -1.66
C HIS A 118 -8.33 0.66 -2.33
N GLU A 119 -9.28 -0.07 -1.75
CA GLU A 119 -10.69 0.00 -2.18
C GLU A 119 -11.27 1.42 -2.05
N PHE A 120 -10.64 2.30 -1.25
CA PHE A 120 -11.02 3.70 -1.04
C PHE A 120 -10.18 4.72 -1.83
N ASP A 121 -9.34 4.31 -2.78
CA ASP A 121 -8.49 5.24 -3.56
C ASP A 121 -9.32 6.22 -4.40
N PHE A 122 -10.48 5.77 -4.90
CA PHE A 122 -11.48 6.63 -5.55
C PHE A 122 -12.50 7.23 -4.55
N ARG A 123 -12.14 7.27 -3.26
CA ARG A 123 -12.95 7.75 -2.14
C ARG A 123 -14.23 6.93 -1.93
N ALA A 124 -15.06 7.31 -0.95
CA ALA A 124 -16.35 6.64 -0.67
C ALA A 124 -17.22 6.47 -1.93
N ALA A 125 -17.32 7.49 -2.78
CA ALA A 125 -18.15 7.44 -3.98
C ALA A 125 -17.65 6.42 -5.00
N GLY A 126 -16.33 6.29 -5.19
CA GLY A 126 -15.76 5.35 -6.14
C GLY A 126 -15.95 3.89 -5.74
N LEU A 127 -15.81 3.59 -4.44
CA LEU A 127 -16.17 2.28 -3.88
C LEU A 127 -17.67 2.00 -4.02
N ALA A 128 -18.51 2.98 -3.70
CA ALA A 128 -19.95 2.86 -3.86
C ALA A 128 -20.35 2.53 -5.31
N ASP A 129 -19.74 3.22 -6.28
CA ASP A 129 -19.96 2.96 -7.70
C ASP A 129 -19.52 1.55 -8.11
N SER A 130 -18.36 1.08 -7.62
CA SER A 130 -17.86 -0.29 -7.88
C SER A 130 -18.82 -1.35 -7.33
N LEU A 131 -19.28 -1.22 -6.09
CA LEU A 131 -20.24 -2.15 -5.49
C LEU A 131 -21.59 -2.16 -6.24
N MET A 132 -22.06 -0.99 -6.65
CA MET A 132 -23.25 -0.87 -7.49
C MET A 132 -23.04 -1.46 -8.89
N ALA A 133 -21.84 -1.36 -9.47
CA ALA A 133 -21.51 -1.97 -10.75
C ALA A 133 -21.50 -3.50 -10.65
N ALA A 134 -20.82 -4.07 -9.66
CA ALA A 134 -20.74 -5.50 -9.41
C ALA A 134 -22.15 -6.12 -9.36
N THR A 135 -23.06 -5.52 -8.58
CA THR A 135 -24.44 -6.01 -8.42
C THR A 135 -25.28 -5.88 -9.71
N ARG A 136 -25.11 -4.83 -10.50
CA ARG A 136 -25.87 -4.62 -11.75
C ARG A 136 -25.55 -5.64 -12.83
N HIS A 137 -24.33 -6.17 -12.87
CA HIS A 137 -23.93 -7.16 -13.88
C HIS A 137 -24.56 -8.54 -13.64
N GLY A 138 -24.99 -8.84 -12.41
CA GLY A 138 -25.70 -10.06 -12.07
C GLY A 138 -24.82 -11.32 -12.04
N ASP A 139 -23.51 -11.16 -12.01
CA ASP A 139 -22.55 -12.25 -11.82
C ASP A 139 -22.65 -12.80 -10.38
N LYS A 140 -22.10 -13.99 -10.16
CA LYS A 140 -21.86 -14.46 -8.80
C LYS A 140 -20.82 -13.54 -8.17
N LEU A 141 -21.03 -13.14 -6.93
CA LEU A 141 -20.12 -12.28 -6.16
C LEU A 141 -19.73 -12.99 -4.86
N PRO A 142 -18.53 -12.73 -4.31
CA PRO A 142 -18.19 -13.18 -2.96
C PRO A 142 -19.02 -12.43 -1.92
N ASP A 143 -19.27 -13.05 -0.77
CA ASP A 143 -19.77 -12.30 0.38
C ASP A 143 -18.72 -11.24 0.78
N LEU A 144 -19.17 -10.01 1.07
CA LEU A 144 -18.31 -8.92 1.53
C LEU A 144 -18.52 -8.73 3.04
N VAL A 145 -17.46 -8.86 3.82
CA VAL A 145 -17.47 -8.65 5.27
C VAL A 145 -16.70 -7.38 5.66
N ALA A 146 -17.31 -6.54 6.51
CA ALA A 146 -16.68 -5.35 7.06
C ALA A 146 -17.30 -5.05 8.44
N SER A 147 -16.58 -5.35 9.51
CA SER A 147 -17.12 -5.39 10.88
C SER A 147 -16.85 -4.12 11.69
N ASN A 148 -15.90 -3.28 11.28
CA ASN A 148 -15.46 -2.13 12.05
C ASN A 148 -15.64 -0.78 11.34
N ILE A 149 -16.46 -0.71 10.28
CA ILE A 149 -16.74 0.55 9.57
C ILE A 149 -17.76 1.43 10.31
N VAL A 150 -17.48 2.72 10.38
CA VAL A 150 -18.35 3.75 10.96
C VAL A 150 -18.64 4.81 9.91
N TYR A 151 -19.92 5.17 9.77
CA TYR A 151 -20.37 6.23 8.87
C TYR A 151 -20.55 7.53 9.66
N PRO A 152 -19.58 8.46 9.61
CA PRO A 152 -19.63 9.69 10.40
C PRO A 152 -20.79 10.60 9.97
N VAL A 153 -21.33 11.33 10.94
CA VAL A 153 -22.40 12.32 10.74
C VAL A 153 -21.98 13.69 11.25
N ASP A 154 -22.51 14.74 10.63
CA ASP A 154 -22.32 16.12 11.08
C ASP A 154 -23.08 16.43 12.39
N GLU A 155 -22.98 17.69 12.86
CA GLU A 155 -23.66 18.16 14.09
C GLU A 155 -25.20 18.02 14.04
N ASP A 156 -25.77 17.97 12.83
CA ASP A 156 -27.20 17.78 12.58
C ASP A 156 -27.59 16.29 12.43
N GLY A 157 -26.62 15.36 12.58
CA GLY A 157 -26.82 13.93 12.44
C GLY A 157 -26.94 13.44 10.99
N LYS A 158 -26.37 14.18 10.02
CA LYS A 158 -26.39 13.80 8.59
C LYS A 158 -25.02 13.34 8.13
N MET A 159 -24.99 12.23 7.39
CA MET A 159 -23.81 11.82 6.63
C MET A 159 -23.55 12.78 5.46
N SER A 160 -22.29 12.84 5.01
CA SER A 160 -21.98 13.45 3.72
C SER A 160 -22.66 12.69 2.58
N VAL A 161 -22.81 13.33 1.41
CA VAL A 161 -23.46 12.71 0.25
C VAL A 161 -22.75 11.42 -0.17
N ASP A 162 -21.41 11.43 -0.20
CA ASP A 162 -20.62 10.28 -0.64
C ASP A 162 -20.66 9.14 0.39
N VAL A 163 -20.63 9.45 1.69
CA VAL A 163 -20.73 8.47 2.77
C VAL A 163 -22.11 7.82 2.81
N ALA A 164 -23.19 8.60 2.67
CA ALA A 164 -24.54 8.07 2.55
C ALA A 164 -24.74 7.20 1.30
N TYR A 165 -24.05 7.55 0.20
CA TYR A 165 -24.08 6.74 -1.01
C TYR A 165 -23.32 5.42 -0.82
N LEU A 166 -22.17 5.43 -0.15
CA LEU A 166 -21.42 4.23 0.20
C LEU A 166 -22.23 3.30 1.10
N GLU A 167 -22.83 3.80 2.19
CA GLU A 167 -23.67 2.99 3.09
C GLU A 167 -24.79 2.28 2.30
N LYS A 168 -25.44 3.02 1.39
CA LYS A 168 -26.46 2.44 0.50
C LYS A 168 -25.88 1.37 -0.42
N ALA A 169 -24.71 1.61 -1.03
CA ALA A 169 -24.07 0.66 -1.93
C ALA A 169 -23.66 -0.63 -1.22
N MET A 170 -23.12 -0.52 0.00
CA MET A 170 -22.83 -1.65 0.88
C MET A 170 -24.09 -2.49 1.14
N GLY A 171 -25.21 -1.84 1.46
CA GLY A 171 -26.50 -2.52 1.65
C GLY A 171 -27.06 -3.16 0.38
N VAL A 172 -26.87 -2.54 -0.80
CA VAL A 172 -27.30 -3.11 -2.10
C VAL A 172 -26.45 -4.31 -2.50
N TYR A 173 -25.14 -4.26 -2.25
CA TYR A 173 -24.23 -5.40 -2.42
C TYR A 173 -24.60 -6.56 -1.49
N GLY A 174 -25.10 -6.24 -0.29
CA GLY A 174 -25.35 -7.21 0.76
C GLY A 174 -24.13 -7.44 1.65
N ALA A 175 -23.29 -6.42 1.81
CA ALA A 175 -22.17 -6.44 2.75
C ALA A 175 -22.68 -6.62 4.17
N LYS A 176 -21.96 -7.39 4.98
CA LYS A 176 -22.33 -7.75 6.36
C LYS A 176 -21.17 -7.54 7.31
N GLU A 177 -21.44 -7.49 8.60
CA GLU A 177 -20.37 -7.50 9.61
C GLU A 177 -19.66 -8.86 9.64
N TYR A 178 -20.40 -9.96 9.42
CA TYR A 178 -19.86 -11.32 9.34
C TYR A 178 -20.76 -12.21 8.47
N VAL A 179 -20.23 -13.36 8.07
CA VAL A 179 -20.96 -14.45 7.41
C VAL A 179 -20.65 -15.79 8.05
N ILE A 180 -21.52 -16.78 7.80
CA ILE A 180 -21.30 -18.16 8.22
C ILE A 180 -21.39 -19.04 6.98
N VAL A 181 -20.32 -19.81 6.73
CA VAL A 181 -20.21 -20.73 5.61
C VAL A 181 -20.20 -22.16 6.16
N ASP A 182 -21.09 -23.02 5.67
CA ASP A 182 -21.11 -24.44 6.00
C ASP A 182 -20.40 -25.25 4.91
N LYS A 183 -19.33 -25.96 5.28
CA LYS A 183 -18.68 -26.95 4.42
C LYS A 183 -18.64 -28.29 5.16
N GLY A 184 -19.46 -29.22 4.68
CA GLY A 184 -19.46 -30.59 5.19
C GLY A 184 -19.94 -30.71 6.63
N GLY A 185 -20.71 -29.75 7.13
CA GLY A 185 -21.17 -29.70 8.52
C GLY A 185 -20.29 -28.84 9.43
N ILE A 186 -19.13 -28.36 8.97
CA ILE A 186 -18.30 -27.40 9.70
C ILE A 186 -18.81 -25.99 9.39
N LYS A 187 -19.32 -25.30 10.42
CA LYS A 187 -19.71 -23.89 10.32
C LYS A 187 -18.51 -22.98 10.56
N VAL A 188 -18.09 -22.28 9.52
CA VAL A 188 -17.03 -21.28 9.59
C VAL A 188 -17.64 -19.90 9.69
N GLY A 189 -17.41 -19.21 10.82
CA GLY A 189 -17.73 -17.81 11.00
C GLY A 189 -16.60 -16.93 10.46
N ILE A 190 -16.92 -16.01 9.55
CA ILE A 190 -15.94 -15.15 8.87
C ILE A 190 -16.34 -13.68 9.06
N PHE A 191 -15.40 -12.84 9.49
CA PHE A 191 -15.61 -11.40 9.68
C PHE A 191 -14.40 -10.60 9.20
N GLY A 192 -14.58 -9.30 8.90
CA GLY A 192 -13.58 -8.46 8.21
C GLY A 192 -13.18 -7.24 9.01
N LEU A 193 -11.88 -6.92 9.07
CA LEU A 193 -11.35 -5.81 9.85
C LEU A 193 -10.42 -4.92 9.00
N MET A 194 -10.50 -3.61 9.20
CA MET A 194 -9.50 -2.63 8.75
C MET A 194 -8.63 -2.20 9.93
N GLY A 195 -7.32 -2.33 9.79
CA GLY A 195 -6.34 -1.90 10.81
C GLY A 195 -6.11 -0.39 10.83
N LYS A 196 -5.47 0.09 11.89
CA LYS A 196 -5.22 1.53 12.06
C LYS A 196 -4.16 2.06 11.10
N ASP A 197 -3.10 1.28 10.86
CA ASP A 197 -2.08 1.65 9.87
C ASP A 197 -2.69 1.74 8.47
N ALA A 198 -3.51 0.76 8.09
CA ALA A 198 -4.23 0.74 6.82
C ALA A 198 -5.20 1.91 6.66
N ASP A 199 -6.01 2.22 7.67
CA ASP A 199 -6.89 3.39 7.67
C ASP A 199 -6.10 4.70 7.45
N SER A 200 -4.90 4.81 8.05
CA SER A 200 -4.05 6.00 7.86
C SER A 200 -3.55 6.19 6.41
N ASN A 201 -3.58 5.12 5.61
CA ASN A 201 -3.25 5.12 4.18
C ASN A 201 -4.47 5.39 3.29
N ALA A 202 -5.70 5.47 3.84
CA ALA A 202 -6.91 5.89 3.15
C ALA A 202 -7.54 7.18 3.75
N PRO A 203 -6.78 8.29 3.91
CA PRO A 203 -7.25 9.49 4.62
C PRO A 203 -8.45 10.19 3.95
N MET A 204 -8.77 9.83 2.71
CA MET A 204 -9.89 10.37 1.92
C MET A 204 -11.07 9.40 1.80
N SER A 205 -11.09 8.31 2.58
CA SER A 205 -12.16 7.31 2.60
C SER A 205 -13.51 7.94 2.94
N GLY A 206 -13.52 8.94 3.82
CA GLY A 206 -14.73 9.59 4.35
C GLY A 206 -15.46 8.80 5.43
N VAL A 207 -14.99 7.59 5.75
CA VAL A 207 -15.48 6.74 6.83
C VAL A 207 -14.46 6.69 7.96
N GLU A 208 -14.85 6.16 9.11
CA GLU A 208 -13.95 5.89 10.23
C GLU A 208 -13.96 4.39 10.53
N PHE A 209 -12.92 3.91 11.22
CA PHE A 209 -12.85 2.52 11.66
C PHE A 209 -12.71 2.41 13.17
N THR A 210 -13.52 1.54 13.81
CA THR A 210 -13.38 1.25 15.23
C THR A 210 -12.16 0.37 15.50
N ASP A 211 -11.71 0.38 16.76
CA ASP A 211 -10.59 -0.45 17.22
C ASP A 211 -10.83 -1.93 16.90
N ILE A 212 -9.84 -2.56 16.26
CA ILE A 212 -9.94 -3.94 15.77
C ILE A 212 -10.17 -4.96 16.89
N ILE A 213 -9.67 -4.70 18.11
CA ILE A 213 -9.83 -5.61 19.25
C ILE A 213 -11.28 -5.54 19.73
N GLU A 214 -11.83 -4.33 19.86
CA GLU A 214 -13.22 -4.13 20.28
C GLU A 214 -14.19 -4.77 19.27
N ALA A 215 -14.00 -4.49 17.97
CA ALA A 215 -14.83 -5.06 16.91
C ALA A 215 -14.72 -6.60 16.86
N ALA A 216 -13.52 -7.15 16.98
CA ALA A 216 -13.32 -8.60 16.97
C ALA A 216 -13.96 -9.29 18.18
N GLN A 217 -13.87 -8.71 19.38
CA GLN A 217 -14.54 -9.25 20.57
C GLN A 217 -16.06 -9.30 20.40
N GLU A 218 -16.64 -8.28 19.78
CA GLU A 218 -18.07 -8.26 19.45
C GLU A 218 -18.43 -9.34 18.41
N MET A 219 -17.66 -9.46 17.33
CA MET A 219 -17.90 -10.47 16.30
C MET A 219 -17.76 -11.89 16.84
N VAL A 220 -16.73 -12.16 17.64
CA VAL A 220 -16.55 -13.46 18.32
C VAL A 220 -17.74 -13.77 19.22
N ALA A 221 -18.27 -12.79 19.96
CA ALA A 221 -19.45 -13.00 20.80
C ALA A 221 -20.69 -13.38 19.96
N LYS A 222 -20.96 -12.64 18.89
CA LYS A 222 -22.06 -12.91 17.95
C LYS A 222 -21.93 -14.30 17.30
N LEU A 223 -20.74 -14.63 16.79
CA LEU A 223 -20.48 -15.90 16.12
C LEU A 223 -20.59 -17.10 17.07
N LYS A 224 -20.19 -16.96 18.34
CA LYS A 224 -20.40 -18.00 19.36
C LYS A 224 -21.88 -18.24 19.67
N GLU A 225 -22.74 -17.21 19.60
CA GLU A 225 -24.19 -17.37 19.75
C GLU A 225 -24.84 -18.13 18.59
N GLU A 226 -24.21 -18.12 17.40
CA GLU A 226 -24.64 -18.85 16.20
C GLU A 226 -24.12 -20.31 16.14
N ASP A 227 -23.46 -20.76 17.21
CA ASP A 227 -22.82 -22.08 17.34
C ASP A 227 -21.88 -22.38 16.15
N VAL A 228 -20.97 -21.46 15.82
CA VAL A 228 -19.92 -21.73 14.81
C VAL A 228 -18.79 -22.58 15.37
N ASP A 229 -18.17 -23.37 14.50
CA ASP A 229 -17.10 -24.30 14.88
C ASP A 229 -15.71 -23.67 14.75
N LEU A 230 -15.50 -22.83 13.71
CA LEU A 230 -14.23 -22.21 13.36
C LEU A 230 -14.43 -20.71 13.14
N ILE A 231 -13.61 -19.87 13.77
CA ILE A 231 -13.67 -18.41 13.59
C ILE A 231 -12.46 -17.91 12.80
N VAL A 232 -12.72 -17.28 11.66
CA VAL A 232 -11.73 -16.68 10.75
C VAL A 232 -11.90 -15.17 10.69
N ALA A 233 -10.83 -14.44 10.99
CA ALA A 233 -10.75 -13.00 10.78
C ALA A 233 -10.01 -12.71 9.46
N LEU A 234 -10.65 -11.99 8.55
CA LEU A 234 -10.01 -11.38 7.38
C LEU A 234 -9.53 -10.00 7.81
N SER A 235 -8.24 -9.85 8.08
CA SER A 235 -7.69 -8.63 8.67
C SER A 235 -6.79 -7.90 7.69
N HIS A 236 -7.22 -6.71 7.30
CA HIS A 236 -6.39 -5.77 6.54
C HIS A 236 -5.68 -4.81 7.51
N SER A 237 -4.84 -5.38 8.39
CA SER A 237 -4.12 -4.66 9.45
C SER A 237 -2.62 -4.93 9.42
N GLY A 238 -2.24 -6.18 9.16
CA GLY A 238 -0.87 -6.58 8.87
C GLY A 238 -0.03 -7.01 10.07
N THR A 239 1.18 -7.43 9.74
CA THR A 239 2.15 -8.00 10.69
C THR A 239 3.48 -7.26 10.67
N ASN A 240 4.25 -7.39 11.75
CA ASN A 240 5.58 -6.80 11.85
C ASN A 240 6.57 -7.72 12.57
N GLU A 241 7.37 -8.46 11.79
CA GLU A 241 8.37 -9.40 12.35
C GLU A 241 9.44 -8.72 13.21
N LYS A 242 9.78 -7.46 12.90
CA LYS A 242 10.84 -6.71 13.59
C LYS A 242 10.35 -6.07 14.88
N ASP A 243 9.04 -5.82 14.99
CA ASP A 243 8.43 -5.18 16.15
C ASP A 243 7.02 -5.74 16.43
N LYS A 244 6.99 -6.90 17.09
CA LYS A 244 5.75 -7.58 17.51
C LYS A 244 4.78 -6.70 18.29
N LYS A 245 5.26 -5.65 18.97
CA LYS A 245 4.37 -4.74 19.73
C LYS A 245 3.53 -3.83 18.84
N ASN A 246 4.01 -3.59 17.62
CA ASN A 246 3.36 -2.81 16.58
C ASN A 246 2.87 -3.70 15.43
N SER A 247 2.76 -5.02 15.66
CA SER A 247 2.18 -6.00 14.74
C SER A 247 0.70 -6.13 15.08
N GLU A 248 -0.17 -5.42 14.36
CA GLU A 248 -1.60 -5.30 14.71
C GLU A 248 -2.28 -6.68 14.80
N ASP A 249 -1.99 -7.59 13.87
CA ASP A 249 -2.60 -8.93 13.85
C ASP A 249 -2.06 -9.89 14.92
N GLU A 250 -0.77 -9.80 15.28
CA GLU A 250 -0.25 -10.56 16.43
C GLU A 250 -0.87 -10.05 17.75
N VAL A 251 -1.01 -8.72 17.89
CA VAL A 251 -1.68 -8.12 19.05
C VAL A 251 -3.15 -8.52 19.11
N LEU A 252 -3.85 -8.53 17.97
CA LEU A 252 -5.23 -8.99 17.87
C LEU A 252 -5.37 -10.44 18.37
N ALA A 253 -4.52 -11.35 17.88
CA ALA A 253 -4.52 -12.76 18.31
C ALA A 253 -4.24 -12.91 19.82
N GLU A 254 -3.33 -12.10 20.39
CA GLU A 254 -3.06 -12.11 21.84
C GLU A 254 -4.27 -11.64 22.67
N LYS A 255 -5.05 -10.69 22.15
CA LYS A 255 -6.16 -10.03 22.87
C LYS A 255 -7.51 -10.70 22.67
N VAL A 256 -7.66 -11.46 21.60
CA VAL A 256 -8.90 -12.18 21.24
C VAL A 256 -8.56 -13.63 20.89
N PRO A 257 -8.10 -14.44 21.87
CA PRO A 257 -7.56 -15.79 21.65
C PRO A 257 -8.59 -16.83 21.16
N GLU A 258 -9.85 -16.43 21.04
CA GLU A 258 -10.94 -17.25 20.50
C GLU A 258 -11.07 -17.18 18.98
N ILE A 259 -10.33 -16.28 18.32
CA ILE A 259 -10.13 -16.36 16.87
C ILE A 259 -9.23 -17.56 16.60
N ASP A 260 -9.59 -18.42 15.66
CA ASP A 260 -8.77 -19.58 15.30
C ASP A 260 -7.78 -19.24 14.20
N VAL A 261 -8.19 -18.42 13.23
CA VAL A 261 -7.37 -18.04 12.08
C VAL A 261 -7.48 -16.54 11.82
N ILE A 262 -6.34 -15.91 11.54
CA ILE A 262 -6.25 -14.57 10.96
C ILE A 262 -5.60 -14.69 9.58
N VAL A 263 -6.30 -14.26 8.55
CA VAL A 263 -5.69 -14.00 7.24
C VAL A 263 -5.26 -12.53 7.23
N SER A 264 -3.95 -12.31 7.21
CA SER A 264 -3.32 -11.00 7.42
C SER A 264 -2.91 -10.36 6.08
N GLY A 265 -3.48 -9.20 5.76
CA GLY A 265 -3.13 -8.37 4.60
C GLY A 265 -2.37 -7.09 4.95
N HIS A 266 -2.40 -6.10 4.06
CA HIS A 266 -1.83 -4.75 4.20
C HIS A 266 -0.31 -4.63 4.09
N THR A 267 0.44 -5.41 4.88
CA THR A 267 1.91 -5.23 5.01
C THR A 267 2.74 -5.98 3.98
N HIS A 268 2.10 -6.68 3.04
CA HIS A 268 2.74 -7.49 1.99
C HIS A 268 3.71 -8.55 2.54
N THR A 269 3.48 -9.02 3.77
CA THR A 269 4.39 -9.94 4.44
C THR A 269 4.35 -11.33 3.79
N PHE A 270 5.50 -11.86 3.39
CA PHE A 270 5.61 -13.28 2.99
C PHE A 270 5.84 -14.15 4.23
N LEU A 271 4.81 -14.85 4.69
CA LEU A 271 4.93 -15.84 5.76
C LEU A 271 5.08 -17.23 5.14
N TYR A 272 6.31 -17.69 4.90
CA TYR A 272 6.58 -19.08 4.47
C TYR A 272 6.26 -20.11 5.55
N GLU A 273 6.31 -19.68 6.81
CA GLU A 273 5.79 -20.40 7.97
C GLU A 273 4.78 -19.48 8.67
N PRO A 274 3.66 -20.01 9.19
CA PRO A 274 2.66 -19.17 9.82
C PRO A 274 3.14 -18.67 11.18
N ILE A 275 2.62 -17.52 11.60
CA ILE A 275 2.80 -17.07 12.98
C ILE A 275 1.72 -17.73 13.84
N VAL A 276 2.12 -18.33 14.97
CA VAL A 276 1.18 -18.95 15.92
C VAL A 276 1.22 -18.21 17.25
N VAL A 277 0.08 -17.65 17.64
CA VAL A 277 -0.11 -16.92 18.90
C VAL A 277 -1.17 -17.64 19.72
N GLY A 278 -0.74 -18.37 20.76
CA GLY A 278 -1.63 -19.25 21.50
C GLY A 278 -2.15 -20.38 20.60
N ASP A 279 -3.47 -20.43 20.41
CA ASP A 279 -4.14 -21.36 19.49
C ASP A 279 -4.48 -20.71 18.14
N THR A 280 -4.21 -19.41 17.96
CA THR A 280 -4.54 -18.67 16.73
C THR A 280 -3.41 -18.80 15.71
N VAL A 281 -3.76 -19.12 14.46
CA VAL A 281 -2.83 -19.20 13.33
C VAL A 281 -2.98 -17.95 12.45
N ILE A 282 -1.87 -17.31 12.12
CA ILE A 282 -1.83 -16.13 11.24
C ILE A 282 -1.10 -16.51 9.95
N GLY A 283 -1.77 -16.31 8.81
CA GLY A 283 -1.23 -16.55 7.47
C GLY A 283 -1.17 -15.29 6.63
N SER A 284 -0.17 -15.20 5.74
CA SER A 284 0.02 -14.08 4.82
C SER A 284 0.78 -14.57 3.56
N THR A 285 0.30 -14.17 2.38
CA THR A 285 0.73 -14.65 1.06
C THR A 285 1.76 -13.77 0.36
N GLY A 286 2.11 -12.61 0.93
CA GLY A 286 2.86 -11.56 0.24
C GLY A 286 1.93 -10.60 -0.50
N GLU A 287 2.09 -10.44 -1.80
CA GLU A 287 1.31 -9.49 -2.61
C GLU A 287 1.13 -9.99 -4.06
N TYR A 288 0.27 -9.30 -4.80
CA TYR A 288 0.12 -9.37 -6.27
C TYR A 288 -0.27 -10.75 -6.82
N GLY A 289 -0.89 -11.58 -5.99
CA GLY A 289 -1.26 -12.95 -6.36
C GLY A 289 -0.05 -13.84 -6.63
N GLN A 290 1.12 -13.47 -6.11
CA GLN A 290 2.36 -14.23 -6.27
C GLN A 290 2.28 -15.64 -5.69
N ASN A 291 1.45 -15.84 -4.68
CA ASN A 291 1.18 -17.12 -4.03
C ASN A 291 -0.31 -17.29 -3.73
N LEU A 292 -0.75 -18.54 -3.68
CA LEU A 292 -1.98 -18.96 -3.02
C LEU A 292 -1.63 -19.53 -1.64
N GLY A 293 -2.20 -18.97 -0.58
CA GLY A 293 -2.07 -19.53 0.75
C GLY A 293 -2.95 -20.78 0.91
N VAL A 294 -2.39 -21.85 1.45
CA VAL A 294 -3.10 -23.11 1.70
C VAL A 294 -2.82 -23.52 3.15
N MET A 295 -3.86 -23.51 3.99
CA MET A 295 -3.74 -24.02 5.36
C MET A 295 -4.82 -25.04 5.66
N THR A 296 -4.43 -26.20 6.20
CA THR A 296 -5.36 -27.23 6.64
C THR A 296 -5.34 -27.31 8.15
N LEU A 297 -6.53 -27.25 8.74
CA LEU A 297 -6.76 -27.28 10.17
C LEU A 297 -7.60 -28.48 10.54
N LYS A 298 -7.42 -28.98 11.77
CA LYS A 298 -8.15 -30.12 12.29
C LYS A 298 -8.67 -29.83 13.67
N GLN A 299 -9.97 -30.05 13.89
CA GLN A 299 -10.55 -29.82 15.21
C GLN A 299 -9.99 -30.83 16.23
N ASN A 300 -9.55 -30.30 17.37
CA ASN A 300 -9.01 -31.07 18.50
C ASN A 300 -10.08 -31.40 19.53
N GLU A 301 -9.75 -32.22 20.53
CA GLU A 301 -10.70 -32.69 21.55
C GLU A 301 -11.28 -31.57 22.43
N ARG A 302 -10.72 -30.36 22.38
CA ARG A 302 -11.20 -29.17 23.11
C ARG A 302 -12.14 -28.31 22.27
N GLY A 303 -12.40 -28.69 21.02
CA GLY A 303 -13.18 -27.89 20.07
C GLY A 303 -12.39 -26.73 19.45
N ARG A 304 -11.07 -26.68 19.62
CA ARG A 304 -10.16 -25.72 18.94
C ARG A 304 -9.56 -26.37 17.69
N TRP A 305 -8.88 -25.58 16.86
CA TRP A 305 -8.34 -26.05 15.59
C TRP A 305 -6.82 -26.07 15.60
N ASP A 306 -6.24 -27.26 15.42
CA ASP A 306 -4.79 -27.43 15.32
C ASP A 306 -4.37 -27.34 13.85
N LEU A 307 -3.29 -26.59 13.56
CA LEU A 307 -2.68 -26.54 12.23
C LEU A 307 -2.08 -27.90 11.84
N VAL A 308 -2.49 -28.42 10.68
CA VAL A 308 -1.96 -29.67 10.11
C VAL A 308 -0.88 -29.37 9.09
N THR A 309 -1.19 -28.49 8.13
CA THR A 309 -0.28 -28.06 7.06
C THR A 309 -0.47 -26.59 6.74
N TYR A 310 0.61 -25.93 6.34
CA TYR A 310 0.62 -24.58 5.82
C TYR A 310 1.60 -24.52 4.64
N GLU A 311 1.17 -23.95 3.52
CA GLU A 311 1.96 -23.80 2.31
C GLU A 311 1.61 -22.48 1.61
N LEU A 312 2.64 -21.79 1.10
CA LEU A 312 2.47 -20.76 0.08
C LEU A 312 2.73 -21.39 -1.28
N LYS A 313 1.65 -21.73 -1.98
CA LYS A 313 1.73 -22.30 -3.32
C LYS A 313 2.09 -21.20 -4.32
N ARG A 314 3.28 -21.27 -4.88
CA ARG A 314 3.77 -20.32 -5.88
C ARG A 314 2.86 -20.30 -7.12
N ILE A 315 2.50 -19.11 -7.57
CA ILE A 315 1.78 -18.90 -8.84
C ILE A 315 2.78 -18.41 -9.88
N ASP A 316 3.21 -19.30 -10.78
CA ASP A 316 4.21 -19.01 -11.81
C ASP A 316 3.88 -19.71 -13.14
N ASP A 317 4.82 -19.73 -14.08
CA ASP A 317 4.67 -20.33 -15.41
C ASP A 317 4.57 -21.86 -15.42
N SER A 318 4.77 -22.53 -14.28
CA SER A 318 4.52 -23.97 -14.15
C SER A 318 3.03 -24.32 -14.11
N ILE A 319 2.17 -23.33 -13.83
CA ILE A 319 0.72 -23.48 -13.76
C ILE A 319 0.09 -22.99 -15.07
N ALA A 320 -0.69 -23.86 -15.71
CA ALA A 320 -1.44 -23.48 -16.91
C ALA A 320 -2.55 -22.49 -16.56
N PRO A 321 -2.76 -21.40 -17.32
CA PRO A 321 -3.87 -20.49 -17.07
C PRO A 321 -5.21 -21.15 -17.37
N ASP A 322 -6.22 -20.90 -16.53
CA ASP A 322 -7.61 -21.23 -16.84
C ASP A 322 -8.09 -20.39 -18.04
N GLU A 323 -8.52 -21.07 -19.11
CA GLU A 323 -8.90 -20.42 -20.37
C GLU A 323 -10.14 -19.54 -20.25
N LYS A 324 -11.10 -19.89 -19.37
CA LYS A 324 -12.33 -19.10 -19.17
C LYS A 324 -12.00 -17.80 -18.45
N ILE A 325 -11.22 -17.88 -17.38
CA ILE A 325 -10.79 -16.70 -16.61
C ILE A 325 -9.89 -15.81 -17.46
N ALA A 326 -8.95 -16.38 -18.23
CA ALA A 326 -8.13 -15.63 -19.16
C ALA A 326 -8.98 -14.85 -20.19
N ALA A 327 -9.99 -15.49 -20.78
CA ALA A 327 -10.89 -14.82 -21.74
C ALA A 327 -11.72 -13.69 -21.10
N GLN A 328 -12.11 -13.82 -19.82
CA GLN A 328 -12.78 -12.74 -19.08
C GLN A 328 -11.85 -11.56 -18.81
N ILE A 329 -10.60 -11.83 -18.43
CA ILE A 329 -9.57 -10.79 -18.24
C ILE A 329 -9.32 -10.05 -19.57
N ASP A 330 -9.22 -10.76 -20.69
CA ASP A 330 -9.07 -10.15 -22.01
C ASP A 330 -10.27 -9.27 -22.38
N ALA A 331 -11.49 -9.62 -21.97
CA ALA A 331 -12.66 -8.77 -22.16
C ALA A 331 -12.58 -7.48 -21.31
N TYR A 332 -12.10 -7.57 -20.07
CA TYR A 332 -11.85 -6.38 -19.24
C TYR A 332 -10.75 -5.51 -19.83
N LYS A 333 -9.72 -6.10 -20.43
CA LYS A 333 -8.67 -5.36 -21.13
C LYS A 333 -9.22 -4.54 -22.30
N GLN A 334 -10.22 -5.05 -23.03
CA GLN A 334 -10.91 -4.25 -24.06
C GLN A 334 -11.67 -3.07 -23.46
N LEU A 335 -12.30 -3.23 -22.30
CA LEU A 335 -12.97 -2.11 -21.62
C LEU A 335 -11.97 -1.05 -21.16
N VAL A 336 -10.82 -1.46 -20.63
CA VAL A 336 -9.71 -0.53 -20.31
C VAL A 336 -9.23 0.20 -21.56
N GLN A 337 -9.11 -0.51 -22.69
CA GLN A 337 -8.74 0.10 -23.96
C GLN A 337 -9.75 1.18 -24.37
N GLU A 338 -11.02 0.80 -24.49
CA GLU A 338 -12.10 1.65 -25.02
C GLU A 338 -12.47 2.82 -24.08
N GLU A 339 -12.48 2.60 -22.77
CA GLU A 339 -12.96 3.60 -21.80
C GLU A 339 -11.86 4.47 -21.18
N TYR A 340 -10.59 4.06 -21.30
CA TYR A 340 -9.46 4.78 -20.70
C TYR A 340 -8.36 5.09 -21.71
N LEU A 341 -7.71 4.08 -22.30
CA LEU A 341 -6.48 4.29 -23.09
C LEU A 341 -6.72 4.97 -24.44
N ASP A 342 -7.89 4.78 -25.07
CA ASP A 342 -8.27 5.49 -26.28
C ASP A 342 -8.30 7.01 -26.07
N HIS A 343 -8.57 7.49 -24.86
CA HIS A 343 -8.47 8.91 -24.53
C HIS A 343 -7.04 9.45 -24.56
N PHE A 344 -6.03 8.57 -24.55
CA PHE A 344 -4.61 8.90 -24.61
C PHE A 344 -3.96 8.53 -25.95
N ASP A 345 -4.73 8.04 -26.92
CA ASP A 345 -4.21 7.52 -28.20
C ASP A 345 -3.14 6.42 -28.00
N LEU A 346 -3.29 5.62 -26.94
CA LEU A 346 -2.37 4.54 -26.58
C LEU A 346 -3.10 3.18 -26.61
N ALA A 347 -2.36 2.11 -26.86
CA ALA A 347 -2.89 0.75 -26.74
C ALA A 347 -2.31 0.00 -25.53
N PHE A 348 -3.08 -0.89 -24.91
CA PHE A 348 -2.69 -1.60 -23.68
C PHE A 348 -1.31 -2.28 -23.77
N ASP A 349 -1.07 -3.05 -24.84
CA ASP A 349 0.21 -3.74 -25.07
C ASP A 349 1.20 -2.94 -25.94
N GLN A 350 0.93 -1.66 -26.20
CA GLN A 350 1.81 -0.85 -27.03
C GLN A 350 3.18 -0.77 -26.37
N VAL A 351 4.21 -1.20 -27.10
CA VAL A 351 5.60 -0.99 -26.71
C VAL A 351 5.95 0.49 -26.93
N LEU A 352 6.30 1.18 -25.86
CA LEU A 352 6.71 2.57 -25.84
C LEU A 352 8.22 2.72 -26.02
N GLY A 353 8.99 1.75 -25.54
CA GLY A 353 10.44 1.77 -25.63
C GLY A 353 11.08 0.44 -25.26
N TYR A 354 12.40 0.43 -25.22
CA TYR A 354 13.24 -0.68 -24.80
C TYR A 354 14.29 -0.19 -23.80
N ILE A 355 14.49 -0.94 -22.72
CA ILE A 355 15.54 -0.65 -21.74
C ILE A 355 16.61 -1.76 -21.78
N PRO A 356 17.88 -1.42 -22.12
CA PRO A 356 18.95 -2.41 -22.29
C PRO A 356 19.64 -2.84 -20.98
N PHE A 357 19.11 -2.40 -19.85
CA PHE A 357 19.65 -2.68 -18.52
C PHE A 357 18.52 -2.84 -17.52
N HIS A 358 18.85 -3.37 -16.35
CA HIS A 358 17.92 -3.47 -15.23
C HIS A 358 18.01 -2.21 -14.35
N ILE A 359 16.85 -1.63 -14.03
CA ILE A 359 16.72 -0.55 -13.04
C ILE A 359 16.41 -1.16 -11.68
N THR A 360 16.84 -0.50 -10.59
CA THR A 360 16.57 -0.89 -9.21
C THR A 360 15.13 -1.35 -9.00
N ASP A 361 14.95 -2.47 -8.29
CA ASP A 361 13.62 -2.94 -7.89
C ASP A 361 12.96 -1.94 -6.92
N PHE A 362 11.69 -1.61 -7.19
CA PHE A 362 10.95 -0.59 -6.45
C PHE A 362 10.83 -0.92 -4.95
N SER A 363 10.74 -2.21 -4.59
CA SER A 363 10.64 -2.67 -3.20
C SER A 363 11.88 -2.30 -2.38
N THR A 364 13.04 -2.20 -3.03
CA THR A 364 14.32 -1.88 -2.39
C THR A 364 14.65 -0.38 -2.40
N MET A 365 13.95 0.42 -3.20
CA MET A 365 14.25 1.85 -3.37
C MET A 365 14.15 2.64 -2.06
N SER A 366 13.29 2.21 -1.13
CA SER A 366 13.12 2.88 0.18
C SER A 366 14.13 2.41 1.24
N GLU A 367 14.83 1.29 1.02
CA GLU A 367 15.80 0.75 1.98
C GLU A 367 17.07 1.59 2.07
N ARG A 368 17.44 2.24 0.97
CA ARG A 368 18.64 3.04 0.86
C ARG A 368 18.31 4.51 0.63
N HIS A 369 18.79 5.35 1.54
CA HIS A 369 18.74 6.80 1.39
C HIS A 369 19.82 7.32 0.44
N ALA A 370 19.58 7.16 -0.86
CA ALA A 370 20.50 7.51 -1.94
C ALA A 370 19.75 8.00 -3.20
N GLU A 371 20.53 8.41 -4.20
CA GLU A 371 20.03 8.61 -5.56
C GLU A 371 19.62 7.28 -6.18
N ASP A 372 18.58 7.30 -7.02
CA ASP A 372 18.11 6.13 -7.76
C ASP A 372 17.79 6.49 -9.22
N PRO A 373 18.19 5.65 -10.20
CA PRO A 373 17.92 5.92 -11.61
C PRO A 373 16.44 6.00 -11.99
N LEU A 374 15.55 5.22 -11.35
CA LEU A 374 14.12 5.28 -11.64
C LEU A 374 13.53 6.62 -11.22
N GLY A 375 13.85 7.06 -9.99
CA GLY A 375 13.43 8.37 -9.49
C GLY A 375 13.94 9.53 -10.37
N ASN A 376 15.16 9.40 -10.90
CA ASN A 376 15.70 10.35 -11.87
C ASN A 376 14.92 10.37 -13.18
N LEU A 377 14.58 9.21 -13.73
CA LEU A 377 13.81 9.07 -14.98
C LEU A 377 12.43 9.70 -14.84
N ILE A 378 11.73 9.42 -13.73
CA ILE A 378 10.38 9.95 -13.48
C ILE A 378 10.41 11.47 -13.33
N GLY A 379 11.32 12.02 -12.50
CA GLY A 379 11.40 13.47 -12.31
C GLY A 379 11.77 14.20 -13.60
N ASP A 380 12.66 13.62 -14.39
CA ASP A 380 13.02 14.13 -15.70
C ASP A 380 11.85 14.08 -16.70
N ALA A 381 11.03 13.03 -16.66
CA ALA A 381 9.83 12.90 -17.48
C ALA A 381 8.80 13.99 -17.16
N TYR A 382 8.62 14.32 -15.87
CA TYR A 382 7.72 15.39 -15.44
C TYR A 382 8.20 16.74 -15.96
N MET A 383 9.51 17.03 -15.88
CA MET A 383 10.06 18.26 -16.44
C MET A 383 9.88 18.33 -17.96
N ALA A 384 10.19 17.24 -18.67
CA ALA A 384 10.16 17.20 -20.13
C ALA A 384 8.76 17.46 -20.71
N ILE A 385 7.74 16.78 -20.19
CA ILE A 385 6.37 16.94 -20.73
C ILE A 385 5.82 18.35 -20.45
N VAL A 386 6.16 18.94 -19.30
CA VAL A 386 5.72 20.30 -18.96
C VAL A 386 6.40 21.32 -19.86
N GLU A 387 7.72 21.20 -20.06
CA GLU A 387 8.48 22.07 -20.96
C GLU A 387 8.04 21.95 -22.43
N GLU A 388 7.59 20.76 -22.87
CA GLU A 388 7.03 20.56 -24.21
C GLU A 388 5.67 21.25 -24.39
N ASN A 389 4.88 21.36 -23.32
CA ASN A 389 3.55 21.99 -23.33
C ASN A 389 3.60 23.50 -23.04
N ASP A 390 4.77 24.03 -22.67
CA ASP A 390 4.97 25.44 -22.37
C ASP A 390 4.79 26.37 -23.58
N ASP A 391 4.35 27.60 -23.29
CA ASP A 391 4.47 28.69 -24.26
C ASP A 391 5.88 29.31 -24.25
N GLU A 392 6.18 30.13 -25.27
CA GLU A 392 7.50 30.75 -25.46
C GLU A 392 7.95 31.69 -24.31
N ASN A 393 7.05 32.08 -23.42
CA ASN A 393 7.30 32.98 -22.29
C ASN A 393 7.28 32.26 -20.93
N ALA A 394 7.13 30.94 -20.91
CA ALA A 394 7.15 30.16 -19.69
C ALA A 394 8.53 30.25 -19.00
N ASP A 395 8.53 30.25 -17.66
CA ASP A 395 9.77 30.13 -16.91
C ASP A 395 10.27 28.68 -17.02
N PRO A 396 11.57 28.42 -17.19
CA PRO A 396 12.08 27.06 -17.28
C PRO A 396 11.77 26.30 -15.99
N VAL A 397 11.38 25.03 -16.12
CA VAL A 397 11.19 24.16 -14.96
C VAL A 397 12.55 23.98 -14.30
N THR A 398 12.64 24.29 -13.00
CA THR A 398 13.90 24.22 -12.26
C THR A 398 14.08 22.87 -11.60
N ALA A 399 13.00 22.28 -11.08
CA ALA A 399 13.05 20.99 -10.43
C ALA A 399 11.72 20.23 -10.57
N ALA A 400 11.80 18.90 -10.45
CA ALA A 400 10.64 18.06 -10.22
C ALA A 400 10.85 17.19 -8.98
N VAL A 401 9.80 17.00 -8.19
CA VAL A 401 9.85 16.25 -6.92
C VAL A 401 9.00 14.99 -7.03
N VAL A 402 9.63 13.83 -6.78
CA VAL A 402 9.02 12.51 -6.87
C VAL A 402 9.25 11.75 -5.56
N PRO A 403 8.24 11.62 -4.69
CA PRO A 403 8.34 10.78 -3.50
C PRO A 403 8.36 9.29 -3.88
N VAL A 404 9.14 8.47 -3.17
CA VAL A 404 9.19 7.03 -3.42
C VAL A 404 7.83 6.36 -3.17
N GLY A 405 7.03 6.87 -2.23
CA GLY A 405 5.72 6.32 -1.91
C GLY A 405 4.70 6.41 -3.05
N THR A 406 4.96 7.21 -4.10
CA THR A 406 4.10 7.28 -5.29
C THR A 406 4.58 6.38 -6.43
N ILE A 407 5.73 5.71 -6.28
CA ILE A 407 6.28 4.76 -7.25
C ILE A 407 5.81 3.35 -6.86
N ARG A 408 5.14 2.65 -7.78
CA ARG A 408 4.46 1.38 -7.50
C ARG A 408 5.04 0.16 -8.23
N ASN A 409 5.97 0.37 -9.15
CA ASN A 409 6.64 -0.70 -9.90
C ASN A 409 7.99 -0.20 -10.46
N THR A 410 8.71 -1.08 -11.15
CA THR A 410 9.99 -0.81 -11.83
C THR A 410 9.97 -1.25 -13.30
N PHE A 411 11.07 -1.00 -14.02
CA PHE A 411 11.31 -1.50 -15.37
C PHE A 411 12.40 -2.58 -15.38
N TYR A 412 12.10 -3.69 -16.04
CA TYR A 412 13.05 -4.77 -16.29
C TYR A 412 13.67 -4.65 -17.67
N GLU A 413 14.88 -5.18 -17.86
CA GLU A 413 15.52 -5.27 -19.17
C GLU A 413 14.54 -5.85 -20.21
N GLY A 414 14.36 -5.13 -21.31
CA GLY A 414 13.43 -5.52 -22.37
C GLY A 414 12.50 -4.41 -22.85
N GLU A 415 11.40 -4.82 -23.49
CA GLU A 415 10.33 -3.94 -23.95
C GLU A 415 9.60 -3.32 -22.75
N ILE A 416 9.34 -2.01 -22.83
CA ILE A 416 8.50 -1.25 -21.91
C ILE A 416 7.18 -0.96 -22.60
N THR A 417 6.08 -1.44 -22.03
CA THR A 417 4.73 -1.22 -22.54
C THR A 417 4.00 -0.08 -21.84
N VAL A 418 2.86 0.34 -22.39
CA VAL A 418 1.93 1.27 -21.72
C VAL A 418 1.51 0.75 -20.36
N SER A 419 1.21 -0.55 -20.23
CA SER A 419 0.87 -1.15 -18.95
C SER A 419 2.01 -1.07 -17.94
N ASP A 420 3.25 -1.31 -18.36
CA ASP A 420 4.42 -1.22 -17.46
C ASP A 420 4.57 0.20 -16.91
N VAL A 421 4.44 1.21 -17.76
CA VAL A 421 4.54 2.62 -17.36
C VAL A 421 3.41 3.03 -16.42
N PHE A 422 2.18 2.60 -16.71
CA PHE A 422 1.05 2.85 -15.82
C PHE A 422 1.28 2.24 -14.44
N ASN A 423 1.75 0.99 -14.39
CA ASN A 423 2.02 0.30 -13.13
C ASN A 423 3.11 1.00 -12.29
N VAL A 424 4.06 1.72 -12.91
CA VAL A 424 5.07 2.51 -12.17
C VAL A 424 4.44 3.70 -11.43
N SER A 425 3.40 4.33 -11.99
CA SER A 425 2.76 5.54 -11.45
C SER A 425 1.22 5.46 -11.54
N SER A 426 0.66 4.45 -10.87
CA SER A 426 -0.76 4.11 -10.98
C SER A 426 -1.67 4.88 -10.02
N LEU A 427 -1.13 5.57 -9.01
CA LEU A 427 -1.95 6.11 -7.94
C LEU A 427 -2.77 7.34 -8.34
N GLY A 428 -3.94 7.46 -7.70
CA GLY A 428 -4.65 8.72 -7.55
C GLY A 428 -5.56 9.14 -8.69
N ILE A 429 -6.23 10.27 -8.48
CA ILE A 429 -7.11 10.94 -9.44
C ILE A 429 -6.96 12.45 -9.31
N GLY A 430 -7.28 13.17 -10.38
CA GLY A 430 -7.56 14.60 -10.35
C GLY A 430 -9.06 14.91 -10.22
N PRO A 431 -9.44 16.20 -10.29
CA PRO A 431 -10.83 16.64 -10.37
C PRO A 431 -11.63 16.01 -11.52
N ASP A 432 -10.96 15.63 -12.61
CA ASP A 432 -11.56 14.91 -13.74
C ASP A 432 -12.01 13.47 -13.41
N LYS A 433 -11.61 12.93 -12.24
CA LYS A 433 -11.87 11.56 -11.79
C LYS A 433 -11.29 10.47 -12.70
N ILE A 434 -10.31 10.83 -13.53
CA ILE A 434 -9.57 9.91 -14.38
C ILE A 434 -8.33 9.46 -13.59
N SER A 435 -8.07 8.14 -13.57
CA SER A 435 -6.94 7.54 -12.86
C SER A 435 -5.58 8.13 -13.27
N GLY A 436 -4.68 8.18 -12.30
CA GLY A 436 -3.39 8.86 -12.36
C GLY A 436 -3.50 10.24 -11.71
N TYR A 437 -2.62 10.53 -10.75
CA TYR A 437 -2.45 11.88 -10.25
C TYR A 437 -2.02 12.80 -11.40
N PRO A 438 -2.61 14.01 -11.49
CA PRO A 438 -2.14 15.01 -12.43
C PRO A 438 -0.90 15.72 -11.89
N LEU A 439 -0.08 16.24 -12.80
CA LEU A 439 1.02 17.13 -12.46
C LEU A 439 0.48 18.52 -12.08
N VAL A 440 1.10 19.12 -11.07
CA VAL A 440 0.86 20.50 -10.64
C VAL A 440 2.12 21.34 -10.76
N GLU A 441 1.91 22.63 -11.01
CA GLU A 441 2.97 23.64 -11.02
C GLU A 441 2.94 24.47 -9.73
N VAL A 442 4.09 24.61 -9.10
CA VAL A 442 4.29 25.52 -7.97
C VAL A 442 5.58 26.31 -8.09
N TYR A 443 5.68 27.42 -7.36
CA TYR A 443 6.90 28.20 -7.24
C TYR A 443 7.42 28.14 -5.80
N LEU A 444 8.72 27.91 -5.68
CA LEU A 444 9.42 27.89 -4.41
C LEU A 444 10.57 28.88 -4.43
N THR A 445 10.79 29.58 -3.32
CA THR A 445 12.00 30.38 -3.16
C THR A 445 13.25 29.48 -3.15
N GLY A 446 14.42 30.00 -3.51
CA GLY A 446 15.65 29.22 -3.42
C GLY A 446 15.93 28.68 -2.01
N LYS A 447 15.49 29.41 -0.98
CA LYS A 447 15.53 28.92 0.40
C LYS A 447 14.62 27.71 0.62
N GLU A 448 13.44 27.69 0.02
CA GLU A 448 12.50 26.57 0.10
C GLU A 448 12.97 25.36 -0.72
N LEU A 449 13.62 25.55 -1.88
CA LEU A 449 14.28 24.46 -2.59
C LEU A 449 15.35 23.78 -1.72
N LYS A 450 16.15 24.57 -0.99
CA LYS A 450 17.12 24.04 -0.02
C LYS A 450 16.43 23.31 1.13
N THR A 451 15.26 23.79 1.56
CA THR A 451 14.43 23.12 2.57
C THR A 451 13.93 21.76 2.08
N ILE A 452 13.52 21.60 0.81
CA ILE A 452 13.09 20.28 0.29
C ILE A 452 14.23 19.25 0.40
N ALA A 453 15.47 19.63 0.06
CA ALA A 453 16.62 18.75 0.26
C ALA A 453 16.81 18.38 1.75
N GLU A 454 16.53 19.31 2.67
CA GLU A 454 16.61 19.06 4.11
C GLU A 454 15.47 18.16 4.62
N VAL A 455 14.28 18.25 4.02
CA VAL A 455 13.17 17.33 4.26
C VAL A 455 13.59 15.92 3.92
N ASP A 456 14.09 15.68 2.71
CA ASP A 456 14.59 14.35 2.33
C ASP A 456 15.68 13.89 3.30
N ALA A 457 16.74 14.69 3.51
CA ALA A 457 17.86 14.31 4.38
C ALA A 457 17.43 13.93 5.82
N SER A 458 16.43 14.61 6.37
CA SER A 458 16.03 14.50 7.79
C SER A 458 14.82 13.62 8.05
N VAL A 459 13.85 13.58 7.14
CA VAL A 459 12.56 12.90 7.32
C VAL A 459 12.60 11.48 6.77
N SER A 460 13.24 11.23 5.63
CA SER A 460 13.24 9.91 4.99
C SER A 460 13.77 8.78 5.88
N PRO A 461 14.80 8.96 6.74
CA PRO A 461 15.20 7.92 7.68
C PRO A 461 14.17 7.59 8.78
N LEU A 462 13.19 8.47 9.00
CA LEU A 462 12.09 8.27 9.96
C LEU A 462 10.83 7.74 9.26
N MET A 463 10.68 8.03 7.97
CA MET A 463 9.53 7.68 7.14
C MET A 463 10.04 7.34 5.73
N PRO A 464 10.48 6.09 5.49
CA PRO A 464 11.12 5.69 4.23
C PRO A 464 10.28 5.99 2.98
N SER A 465 8.96 5.85 3.06
CA SER A 465 8.00 6.18 1.99
C SER A 465 8.04 7.65 1.56
N ALA A 466 8.58 8.55 2.39
CA ALA A 466 8.73 9.98 2.09
C ALA A 466 10.11 10.37 1.52
N GLN A 467 10.94 9.38 1.15
CA GLN A 467 12.16 9.64 0.39
C GLN A 467 11.85 10.36 -0.92
N LEU A 468 12.57 11.44 -1.21
CA LEU A 468 12.33 12.27 -2.39
C LEU A 468 13.44 12.08 -3.41
N TYR A 469 13.06 11.87 -4.67
CA TYR A 469 13.93 12.02 -5.81
C TYR A 469 13.64 13.37 -6.45
N ILE A 470 14.69 14.18 -6.63
CA ILE A 470 14.54 15.57 -7.06
C ILE A 470 15.34 15.77 -8.34
N ALA A 471 14.65 15.79 -9.47
CA ALA A 471 15.26 16.20 -10.74
C ALA A 471 15.53 17.71 -10.71
N GLY A 472 16.60 18.15 -11.39
CA GLY A 472 16.97 19.57 -11.46
C GLY A 472 17.80 20.10 -10.28
N LEU A 473 18.02 19.30 -9.23
CA LEU A 473 18.88 19.65 -8.09
C LEU A 473 20.00 18.63 -7.90
N SER A 474 21.13 19.11 -7.36
CA SER A 474 22.18 18.29 -6.74
C SER A 474 22.35 18.74 -5.30
N TYR A 475 22.29 17.82 -4.34
CA TYR A 475 22.56 18.15 -2.94
C TYR A 475 23.43 17.12 -2.23
N THR A 476 24.22 17.62 -1.27
CA THR A 476 25.06 16.79 -0.39
C THR A 476 24.57 16.88 1.03
N PHE A 477 24.27 15.74 1.66
CA PHE A 477 23.90 15.67 3.07
C PHE A 477 24.77 14.68 3.84
N ASN A 478 24.86 14.88 5.15
CA ASN A 478 25.55 13.98 6.05
C ASN A 478 24.56 13.45 7.10
N PRO A 479 24.30 12.13 7.13
CA PRO A 479 23.26 11.54 7.97
C PRO A 479 23.57 11.64 9.46
N ASN A 480 24.85 11.81 9.83
CA ASN A 480 25.32 11.91 11.22
C ASN A 480 25.16 13.32 11.82
N ARG A 481 24.70 14.29 11.03
CA ARG A 481 24.48 15.66 11.49
C ARG A 481 23.15 15.79 12.24
N LEU A 482 23.02 16.90 12.96
CA LEU A 482 21.78 17.28 13.63
C LEU A 482 20.61 17.26 12.64
N ILE A 483 19.50 16.63 13.04
CA ILE A 483 18.24 16.64 12.27
C ILE A 483 17.83 18.08 11.95
N PHE A 484 17.31 18.30 10.74
CA PHE A 484 17.01 19.60 10.15
C PHE A 484 18.24 20.50 9.91
N ASN A 485 19.44 19.94 9.92
CA ASN A 485 20.68 20.59 9.50
C ASN A 485 21.62 19.56 8.85
N LYS A 486 21.10 18.56 8.14
CA LYS A 486 21.90 17.50 7.52
C LYS A 486 22.49 17.90 6.18
N VAL A 487 21.81 18.77 5.43
CA VAL A 487 22.24 19.23 4.12
C VAL A 487 23.37 20.24 4.25
N THR A 488 24.39 20.10 3.41
CA THR A 488 25.60 20.91 3.43
C THR A 488 25.83 21.69 2.13
N ASP A 489 25.22 21.26 1.04
CA ASP A 489 25.29 21.93 -0.25
C ASP A 489 24.05 21.58 -1.06
N VAL A 490 23.53 22.55 -1.80
CA VAL A 490 22.41 22.38 -2.74
C VAL A 490 22.67 23.31 -3.91
N LYS A 491 22.57 22.77 -5.12
CA LYS A 491 22.75 23.47 -6.38
C LYS A 491 21.62 23.08 -7.33
N ILE A 492 21.32 23.96 -8.28
CA ILE A 492 20.58 23.55 -9.47
C ILE A 492 21.53 22.73 -10.32
N GLN A 493 21.07 21.59 -10.82
CA GLN A 493 21.81 20.74 -11.73
C GLN A 493 20.98 20.51 -12.98
N ARG A 494 21.49 20.94 -14.13
CA ARG A 494 20.87 20.68 -15.43
C ARG A 494 21.18 19.25 -15.89
N ARG A 495 20.43 18.77 -16.87
CA ARG A 495 20.55 17.40 -17.40
C ARG A 495 21.90 17.10 -18.05
N ASP A 496 22.58 18.13 -18.54
CA ASP A 496 23.96 18.03 -19.06
C ASP A 496 25.04 17.98 -17.94
N GLY A 497 24.62 17.96 -16.67
CA GLY A 497 25.48 17.94 -15.50
C GLY A 497 26.00 19.31 -15.07
N THR A 498 25.65 20.40 -15.78
CA THR A 498 26.06 21.75 -15.38
C THR A 498 25.34 22.16 -14.09
N THR A 499 26.06 22.87 -13.20
CA THR A 499 25.53 23.28 -11.90
C THR A 499 25.51 24.79 -11.73
N GLU A 500 24.45 25.31 -11.12
CA GLU A 500 24.25 26.72 -10.80
C GLU A 500 23.98 26.92 -9.30
N GLU A 501 24.47 28.01 -8.72
CA GLU A 501 24.19 28.37 -7.32
C GLU A 501 22.73 28.87 -7.16
N ILE A 502 22.09 28.49 -6.07
CA ILE A 502 20.71 28.89 -5.77
C ILE A 502 20.69 30.25 -5.05
N ASP A 503 20.05 31.24 -5.68
CA ASP A 503 19.63 32.49 -5.02
C ASP A 503 18.44 32.23 -4.09
N ASP A 504 18.63 32.46 -2.79
CA ASP A 504 17.65 32.19 -1.74
C ASP A 504 16.31 32.92 -1.92
N ASN A 505 16.31 34.09 -2.56
CA ASN A 505 15.11 34.94 -2.65
C ASN A 505 14.41 34.84 -4.02
N LYS A 506 15.06 34.22 -5.02
CA LYS A 506 14.46 34.00 -6.32
C LYS A 506 13.39 32.91 -6.23
N LEU A 507 12.26 33.11 -6.91
CA LEU A 507 11.26 32.07 -7.14
C LEU A 507 11.69 31.18 -8.31
N TYR A 508 11.56 29.87 -8.12
CA TYR A 508 11.86 28.84 -9.09
C TYR A 508 10.62 28.00 -9.32
N ARG A 509 10.35 27.71 -10.59
CA ARG A 509 9.25 26.85 -11.02
C ARG A 509 9.57 25.39 -10.72
N VAL A 510 8.65 24.70 -10.06
CA VAL A 510 8.77 23.32 -9.60
C VAL A 510 7.54 22.54 -10.01
N VAL A 511 7.75 21.32 -10.50
CA VAL A 511 6.68 20.39 -10.89
C VAL A 511 6.62 19.24 -9.89
N ALA A 512 5.42 18.80 -9.54
CA ALA A 512 5.22 17.60 -8.73
C ALA A 512 3.87 16.97 -9.10
N GLY A 513 3.66 15.73 -8.66
CA GLY A 513 2.31 15.16 -8.59
C GLY A 513 1.38 15.96 -7.70
N LEU A 514 0.07 15.99 -7.97
CA LEU A 514 -0.93 16.69 -7.15
C LEU A 514 -0.84 16.32 -5.68
N TYR A 515 -0.79 15.02 -5.36
CA TYR A 515 -0.62 14.53 -3.99
C TYR A 515 0.67 15.08 -3.37
N SER A 516 1.79 14.96 -4.09
CA SER A 516 3.08 15.46 -3.64
C SER A 516 3.05 16.97 -3.35
N GLY A 517 2.41 17.75 -4.22
CA GLY A 517 2.21 19.19 -4.04
C GLY A 517 1.42 19.51 -2.76
N GLN A 518 0.30 18.81 -2.55
CA GLN A 518 -0.55 18.96 -1.35
C GLN A 518 0.16 18.56 -0.05
N MET A 519 1.16 17.68 -0.13
CA MET A 519 1.94 17.26 1.05
C MET A 519 3.07 18.25 1.42
N LEU A 520 3.50 19.14 0.52
CA LEU A 520 4.57 20.11 0.82
C LEU A 520 4.26 21.02 2.03
N PRO A 521 3.06 21.62 2.17
CA PRO A 521 2.73 22.44 3.35
C PRO A 521 2.67 21.65 4.66
N VAL A 522 2.28 20.37 4.61
CA VAL A 522 2.14 19.49 5.80
C VAL A 522 3.47 19.31 6.52
N VAL A 523 4.58 19.33 5.78
CA VAL A 523 5.94 19.32 6.36
C VAL A 523 6.15 20.45 7.36
N SER A 524 5.64 21.65 7.05
CA SER A 524 5.76 22.82 7.93
C SER A 524 5.04 22.60 9.25
N GLU A 525 3.86 22.00 9.21
CA GLU A 525 3.08 21.66 10.39
C GLU A 525 3.78 20.58 11.23
N LYS A 526 4.16 19.46 10.61
CA LYS A 526 4.79 18.31 11.29
C LYS A 526 6.18 18.63 11.85
N SER A 527 6.86 19.63 11.30
CA SER A 527 8.14 20.13 11.83
C SER A 527 7.99 21.23 12.88
N PHE A 528 6.78 21.54 13.35
CA PHE A 528 6.49 22.65 14.26
C PHE A 528 6.98 24.01 13.74
N GLY A 529 6.96 24.20 12.41
CA GLY A 529 7.40 25.39 11.71
C GLY A 529 8.93 25.53 11.57
N LEU A 530 9.70 24.49 11.89
CA LEU A 530 11.16 24.48 11.75
C LEU A 530 11.59 24.42 10.27
N LEU A 531 10.91 23.60 9.49
CA LEU A 531 11.08 23.54 8.03
C LEU A 531 9.94 24.32 7.40
N LYS A 532 10.23 25.45 6.77
CA LYS A 532 9.20 26.26 6.09
C LYS A 532 9.18 25.91 4.61
N LEU A 533 8.07 25.34 4.18
CA LEU A 533 7.72 25.08 2.78
C LEU A 533 6.32 25.63 2.54
N GLU A 534 6.24 26.71 1.77
CA GLU A 534 4.98 27.33 1.38
C GLU A 534 4.98 27.44 -0.15
N PRO A 535 4.37 26.48 -0.87
CA PRO A 535 4.22 26.56 -2.32
C PRO A 535 3.48 27.85 -2.74
N LYS A 536 3.98 28.50 -3.79
CA LYS A 536 3.48 29.81 -4.26
C LYS A 536 3.09 29.78 -5.73
N LYS A 537 2.30 30.76 -6.14
CA LYS A 537 2.10 31.13 -7.54
C LYS A 537 3.35 31.88 -8.06
N LYS A 538 3.42 32.12 -9.37
CA LYS A 538 4.52 32.85 -10.03
C LYS A 538 4.77 34.25 -9.44
N ASP A 539 3.72 34.91 -8.95
CA ASP A 539 3.79 36.23 -8.32
C ASP A 539 4.21 36.21 -6.83
N GLY A 540 4.44 35.02 -6.27
CA GLY A 540 4.84 34.81 -4.87
C GLY A 540 3.68 34.69 -3.89
N THR A 541 2.42 34.71 -4.34
CA THR A 541 1.26 34.46 -3.46
C THR A 541 1.18 32.98 -3.06
N PRO A 542 0.92 32.63 -1.79
CA PRO A 542 0.78 31.23 -1.37
C PRO A 542 -0.37 30.52 -2.10
N ILE A 543 -0.17 29.25 -2.42
CA ILE A 543 -1.20 28.37 -2.97
C ILE A 543 -2.03 27.78 -1.82
N THR A 544 -3.35 27.90 -1.92
CA THR A 544 -4.30 27.30 -0.97
C THR A 544 -5.10 26.16 -1.59
N ASP A 545 -5.23 26.15 -2.91
CA ASP A 545 -5.91 25.12 -3.69
C ASP A 545 -4.97 24.66 -4.80
N PHE A 546 -4.46 23.44 -4.70
CA PHE A 546 -3.52 22.88 -5.68
C PHE A 546 -4.23 22.41 -6.96
N GLU A 547 -5.54 22.17 -6.93
CA GLU A 547 -6.29 21.73 -8.12
C GLU A 547 -6.39 22.86 -9.16
N GLU A 548 -6.39 24.14 -8.73
CA GLU A 548 -6.28 25.30 -9.61
C GLU A 548 -4.93 25.40 -10.36
N HIS A 549 -3.94 24.62 -9.93
CA HIS A 549 -2.56 24.64 -10.44
C HIS A 549 -2.18 23.35 -11.19
N ILE A 550 -3.17 22.52 -11.52
CA ILE A 550 -3.00 21.36 -12.40
C ILE A 550 -2.56 21.82 -13.80
N ILE A 551 -1.62 21.08 -14.38
CA ILE A 551 -1.09 21.33 -15.72
C ILE A 551 -1.91 20.54 -16.73
N TYR A 552 -2.27 21.18 -17.85
CA TYR A 552 -3.10 20.61 -18.91
C TYR A 552 -2.33 20.54 -20.23
N MET A 553 -2.68 19.57 -21.07
CA MET A 553 -2.15 19.44 -22.43
C MET A 553 -2.48 20.67 -23.29
N ASN A 554 -1.48 21.16 -24.00
CA ASN A 554 -1.59 22.26 -24.97
C ASN A 554 -1.85 21.74 -26.40
N ASP A 555 -2.64 20.68 -26.51
CA ASP A 555 -3.02 20.01 -27.78
C ASP A 555 -4.48 20.29 -28.18
N GLY A 556 -5.18 21.14 -27.41
CA GLY A 556 -6.60 21.45 -27.58
C GLY A 556 -7.57 20.45 -26.94
N THR A 557 -7.07 19.37 -26.32
CA THR A 557 -7.89 18.40 -25.59
C THR A 557 -8.23 18.87 -24.17
N ASN A 558 -7.44 19.79 -23.60
CA ASN A 558 -7.58 20.29 -22.23
C ASN A 558 -7.63 19.15 -21.20
N ARG A 559 -6.88 18.08 -21.44
CA ARG A 559 -6.72 16.95 -20.51
C ARG A 559 -5.63 17.27 -19.49
N GLU A 560 -5.83 16.83 -18.24
CA GLU A 560 -4.80 16.91 -17.20
C GLU A 560 -3.58 16.06 -17.62
N ILE A 561 -2.36 16.58 -17.41
CA ILE A 561 -1.14 15.78 -17.64
C ILE A 561 -0.96 14.82 -16.47
N LYS A 562 -1.25 13.54 -16.69
CA LYS A 562 -1.10 12.49 -15.68
C LYS A 562 0.37 12.09 -15.48
N GLU A 563 0.75 11.75 -14.25
CA GLU A 563 2.11 11.33 -13.90
C GLU A 563 2.63 10.17 -14.76
N TRP A 564 1.86 9.07 -14.88
CA TRP A 564 2.24 7.95 -15.74
C TRP A 564 2.34 8.34 -17.22
N TYR A 565 1.47 9.23 -17.70
CA TYR A 565 1.50 9.67 -19.09
C TYR A 565 2.76 10.49 -19.38
N ALA A 566 3.22 11.30 -18.43
CA ALA A 566 4.50 12.00 -18.54
C ALA A 566 5.65 11.02 -18.77
N ILE A 567 5.69 9.91 -18.02
CA ILE A 567 6.69 8.85 -18.20
C ILE A 567 6.54 8.19 -19.58
N ALA A 568 5.30 7.90 -20.01
CA ALA A 568 5.02 7.23 -21.28
C ALA A 568 5.48 8.07 -22.48
N ALA A 569 5.13 9.36 -22.49
CA ALA A 569 5.54 10.32 -23.50
C ALA A 569 7.07 10.46 -23.50
N TYR A 570 7.68 10.52 -22.32
CA TYR A 570 9.12 10.68 -22.20
C TYR A 570 9.90 9.48 -22.75
N ILE A 571 9.51 8.26 -22.41
CA ILE A 571 10.11 7.03 -22.97
C ILE A 571 9.95 6.98 -24.49
N SER A 572 8.76 7.32 -24.99
CA SER A 572 8.47 7.34 -26.43
C SER A 572 9.27 8.41 -27.19
N SER A 573 9.73 9.45 -26.50
CA SER A 573 10.49 10.56 -27.10
C SER A 573 11.97 10.23 -27.36
N PHE A 574 12.47 9.12 -26.82
CA PHE A 574 13.87 8.76 -26.98
C PHE A 574 14.22 8.41 -28.44
N PRO A 575 15.50 8.58 -28.84
CA PRO A 575 15.97 8.09 -30.12
C PRO A 575 15.67 6.60 -30.30
N ILE A 576 15.20 6.24 -31.49
CA ILE A 576 14.97 4.83 -31.85
C ILE A 576 16.32 4.12 -31.92
N GLY A 577 16.46 3.04 -31.15
CA GLY A 577 17.57 2.08 -31.23
C GLY A 577 17.34 1.09 -32.38
N ASP A 578 17.38 -0.20 -32.09
CA ASP A 578 17.20 -1.24 -33.11
C ASP A 578 15.76 -1.31 -33.65
N LYS A 579 14.76 -1.25 -32.75
CA LYS A 579 13.33 -1.42 -33.09
C LYS A 579 12.43 -0.39 -32.42
N TRP A 580 12.76 -0.01 -31.18
CA TRP A 580 11.95 0.85 -30.32
C TRP A 580 12.78 2.04 -29.82
N PRO A 581 12.16 3.14 -29.35
CA PRO A 581 12.85 4.14 -28.55
C PRO A 581 13.68 3.48 -27.45
N GLU A 582 14.96 3.81 -27.35
CA GLU A 582 15.87 3.15 -26.41
C GLU A 582 16.15 4.06 -25.21
N VAL A 583 15.91 3.54 -24.00
CA VAL A 583 16.22 4.26 -22.76
C VAL A 583 17.74 4.45 -22.69
N PRO A 584 18.24 5.70 -22.63
CA PRO A 584 19.67 5.96 -22.70
C PRO A 584 20.44 5.39 -21.51
N ASP A 585 21.71 5.01 -21.73
CA ASP A 585 22.68 4.62 -20.69
C ASP A 585 22.83 5.65 -19.56
N TYR A 586 22.41 6.89 -19.80
CA TYR A 586 22.25 7.89 -18.75
C TYR A 586 21.46 7.34 -17.54
N TYR A 587 20.38 6.59 -17.77
CA TYR A 587 19.58 5.98 -16.69
C TYR A 587 20.12 4.65 -16.17
N ASN A 588 21.31 4.24 -16.60
CA ASN A 588 22.05 3.10 -16.03
C ASN A 588 23.13 3.55 -15.02
N THR A 589 23.20 4.85 -14.72
CA THR A 589 24.23 5.45 -13.86
C THR A 589 23.64 6.51 -12.92
N LEU A 590 24.38 6.87 -11.87
CA LEU A 590 24.04 7.96 -10.95
C LEU A 590 24.70 9.27 -11.41
N HIS A 591 24.07 10.41 -11.10
CA HIS A 591 24.46 11.74 -11.60
C HIS A 591 24.79 12.75 -10.50
N ASP A 592 25.04 12.27 -9.28
CA ASP A 592 25.32 13.09 -8.10
C ASP A 592 24.17 14.05 -7.75
N ARG A 593 22.92 13.70 -8.11
CA ARG A 593 21.72 14.46 -7.72
C ARG A 593 21.46 14.37 -6.21
N LYS A 594 21.84 13.25 -5.58
CA LYS A 594 21.79 13.03 -4.13
C LYS A 594 23.07 12.38 -3.62
N VAL A 595 23.91 13.17 -2.93
CA VAL A 595 25.24 12.75 -2.45
C VAL A 595 25.26 12.58 -0.93
N VAL A 596 25.64 11.39 -0.46
CA VAL A 596 25.78 11.06 0.96
C VAL A 596 27.23 11.23 1.43
N ASP A 597 27.48 12.18 2.34
CA ASP A 597 28.75 12.33 3.07
C ASP A 597 28.63 11.65 4.45
N ASP A 598 29.09 10.40 4.58
CA ASP A 598 29.03 9.66 5.86
C ASP A 598 30.19 9.98 6.82
N SER A 599 30.90 11.10 6.62
CA SER A 599 31.99 11.49 7.50
C SER A 599 31.52 11.79 8.93
N LYS A 600 32.12 11.12 9.91
CA LYS A 600 31.89 11.35 11.35
C LYS A 600 32.87 12.36 11.96
N ASN A 601 33.71 12.99 11.14
CA ASN A 601 34.68 13.95 11.65
C ASN A 601 33.97 15.24 12.10
N ILE A 602 34.48 15.89 13.15
CA ILE A 602 33.80 17.03 13.77
C ILE A 602 33.66 18.24 12.83
N VAL A 603 34.54 18.38 11.84
CA VAL A 603 34.48 19.46 10.85
C VAL A 603 33.31 19.24 9.90
N SER A 604 33.11 18.01 9.40
CA SER A 604 31.97 17.61 8.57
C SER A 604 30.65 17.75 9.33
N LEU A 605 30.63 17.36 10.60
CA LEU A 605 29.43 17.45 11.45
C LEU A 605 28.99 18.90 11.74
N LEU A 606 29.93 19.85 11.73
CA LEU A 606 29.68 21.26 12.03
C LEU A 606 29.73 22.17 10.79
N LYS A 607 29.87 21.61 9.58
CA LYS A 607 30.02 22.38 8.32
C LYS A 607 28.77 23.21 8.02
N LYS A 608 28.87 24.48 7.65
CA LYS A 608 27.73 25.32 7.19
C LYS A 608 26.44 25.17 8.06
N PRO A 609 26.48 25.47 9.36
CA PRO A 609 25.31 25.33 10.24
C PRO A 609 24.23 26.34 9.89
N ASN A 610 22.99 25.88 9.81
CA ASN A 610 21.82 26.73 9.60
C ASN A 610 21.32 27.36 10.92
N GLY A 611 20.23 28.13 10.86
CA GLY A 611 19.67 28.82 12.03
C GLY A 611 19.25 27.89 13.17
N ILE A 612 18.73 26.69 12.85
CA ILE A 612 18.33 25.68 13.83
C ILE A 612 19.56 25.18 14.58
N ALA A 613 20.60 24.80 13.84
CA ALA A 613 21.85 24.32 14.41
C ALA A 613 22.52 25.37 15.30
N TRP A 614 22.57 26.63 14.88
CA TRP A 614 23.10 27.71 15.71
C TRP A 614 22.33 27.89 17.02
N THR A 615 21.00 27.81 16.99
CA THR A 615 20.17 27.86 18.20
C THR A 615 20.50 26.70 19.14
N VAL A 616 20.56 25.47 18.63
CA VAL A 616 20.90 24.28 19.43
C VAL A 616 22.31 24.38 20.01
N TYR A 617 23.30 24.77 19.20
CA TYR A 617 24.68 24.94 19.66
C TYR A 617 24.79 26.03 20.73
N GLY A 618 24.04 27.12 20.59
CA GLY A 618 23.95 28.18 21.60
C GLY A 618 23.38 27.67 22.93
N ILE A 619 22.30 26.89 22.89
CA ILE A 619 21.69 26.28 24.09
C ILE A 619 22.68 25.33 24.78
N VAL A 620 23.35 24.46 24.02
CA VAL A 620 24.35 23.53 24.55
C VAL A 620 25.53 24.27 25.16
N ALA A 621 26.05 25.29 24.48
CA ALA A 621 27.15 26.12 24.98
C ALA A 621 26.76 26.86 26.28
N PHE A 622 25.53 27.39 26.35
CA PHE A 622 25.00 28.02 27.56
C PHE A 622 24.87 27.03 28.72
N ALA A 623 24.34 25.82 28.46
CA ALA A 623 24.21 24.77 29.47
C ALA A 623 25.59 24.35 30.02
N ILE A 624 26.59 24.17 29.15
CA ILE A 624 27.97 23.87 29.56
C ILE A 624 28.52 25.01 30.42
N ALA A 625 28.33 26.27 30.02
CA ALA A 625 28.78 27.42 30.79
C ALA A 625 28.12 27.49 32.18
N LEU A 626 26.82 27.18 32.27
CA LEU A 626 26.06 27.12 33.52
C LEU A 626 26.59 26.00 34.44
N VAL A 627 26.85 24.80 33.91
CA VAL A 627 27.46 23.70 34.67
C VAL A 627 28.83 24.10 35.20
N VAL A 628 29.69 24.68 34.36
CA VAL A 628 31.02 25.18 34.78
C VAL A 628 30.89 26.24 35.87
N PHE A 629 29.92 27.15 35.76
CA PHE A 629 29.64 28.17 36.77
C PHE A 629 29.18 27.55 38.10
N ILE A 630 28.24 26.62 38.08
CA ILE A 630 27.74 25.90 39.26
C ILE A 630 28.89 25.14 39.94
N VAL A 631 29.68 24.39 39.18
CA VAL A 631 30.85 23.65 39.71
C VAL A 631 31.84 24.61 40.35
N ARG A 632 32.16 25.74 39.69
CA ARG A 632 33.02 26.78 40.28
C ARG A 632 32.44 27.39 41.55
N ALA A 633 31.13 27.64 41.60
CA ALA A 633 30.44 28.17 42.77
C ALA A 633 30.46 27.17 43.95
N ILE A 634 30.24 25.88 43.69
CA ILE A 634 30.35 24.80 44.69
C ILE A 634 31.79 24.69 45.21
N ILE A 635 32.79 24.70 44.33
CA ILE A 635 34.21 24.67 44.74
C ILE A 635 34.55 25.89 45.61
N ARG A 636 34.10 27.10 45.22
CA ARG A 636 34.28 28.32 46.04
C ARG A 636 33.60 28.22 47.40
N ARG A 637 32.36 27.71 47.48
CA ARG A 637 31.66 27.49 48.75
C ARG A 637 32.36 26.48 49.64
N LYS A 638 32.84 25.35 49.09
CA LYS A 638 33.62 24.34 49.83
C LYS A 638 34.91 24.93 50.39
N LYS A 639 35.66 25.70 49.59
CA LYS A 639 36.87 26.41 50.06
C LYS A 639 36.55 27.39 51.17
N LYS A 640 35.46 28.17 51.06
CA LYS A 640 35.04 29.13 52.10
C LYS A 640 34.61 28.43 53.41
N LYS A 641 33.91 27.29 53.31
CA LYS A 641 33.53 26.48 54.49
C LYS A 641 34.76 25.86 55.18
N GLN A 642 35.73 25.36 54.42
CA GLN A 642 37.01 24.88 54.99
C GLN A 642 37.83 25.97 55.69
N ILE A 643 37.71 27.23 55.27
CA ILE A 643 38.35 28.37 55.94
C ILE A 643 37.62 28.69 57.25
N ILE A 644 36.28 28.73 57.24
CA ILE A 644 35.47 29.00 58.43
C ILE A 644 35.58 27.86 59.47
N ASP A 645 35.59 26.60 59.04
CA ASP A 645 35.79 25.44 59.93
C ASP A 645 37.21 25.42 60.54
N LYS A 646 38.21 26.05 59.89
CA LYS A 646 39.55 26.25 60.47
C LYS A 646 39.60 27.41 61.47
N GLU A 647 38.80 28.46 61.29
CA GLU A 647 38.72 29.59 62.21
C GLU A 647 37.91 29.28 63.48
N ASN A 648 36.95 28.35 63.42
CA ASN A 648 36.14 27.91 64.58
C ASN A 648 36.81 26.83 65.47
N VAL A 649 38.05 26.42 65.17
CA VAL A 649 38.83 25.42 65.93
C VAL A 649 40.01 26.08 66.68
N VAL A 650 40.05 27.42 66.72
CA VAL A 650 41.06 28.22 67.45
C VAL A 650 40.47 28.84 68.70
#